data_AF-A0A4R5E226-F1
#
_entry.id   AF-A0A4R5E226-F1
#
_cell.length_a   1.000
_cell.length_b   1.000
_cell.length_c   1.000
_cell.angle_alpha   90.00
_cell.angle_beta   90.00
_cell.angle_gamma   90.00
#
_symmetry.space_group_name_H-M   'P 1'
#
loop_
_entity.id
_entity.type
_entity.pdbx_description
1 polymer ?
#
loop_
_entity_poly.entity_id
_entity_poly.type
_entity_poly.pdbx_seq_one_letter_code
_entity_poly.pdbx_strand_id
1 'polypeptide(L)'
;MNRRNFLNISLPATGAILIGTSLIQSQALADIHQQFSGKGDFDAYDVVINGAGMSGYFAAIHAAKKGHKVLLVEKRSSPGYEITAKGKLWLGADGFDKLRPEFTQVLLPAEEAEELQNKTGKGFGNSQFGDEVLLFSGSVRKGLLKSLLANKVHVLMMTDVCGILSDDQQVQGVVLASKHGIHSVKCKSFIDASDQLLFSRALLGQPYKIKKAGFVLEVLKADKPQKKSLKVTDQFGISEGNLKFHQGKRSADQLMIEFEFPVSSQNLEEIEHQARLISGKLGASLPTMDASLKKANINQFPLETSIYLEDSKLPVPKLKGHYLLADSVNEITGKSLLQTEAAAQAIVNGLKFGKTGTKIKTLAIIGSEIPASSLTFTDVDEPGLSVPLQTCAFNYEQLIKNKQQCQVLVAGGGTAGALAALGAVDKGANTIVVDYFNDLGGTKTMGGVMGYYHGVKEHKFFKKQNDEAERIAFETNMSKKTGRKLYHLQGITKGGGRFLAGAMMCGSVVGGNTLKGILICRHGKLEVIQSNVTVDGTGDGDIAAFAGAAFALGSSRTGETQNYSQWDVAATGKLPSATNRDYDIIDNTKISELQRALFLSHHEAHHYDFHPFLTVRESRRIEGIHILDLIDAVEGRHFEDVLALASSDFDPHNTGTSEFTKCGFLLPHSNDITVEIPYRCIVPKTLDGLLISGRGISQTHNALQFTRMTADLIVLGYMTGQIAADVAWKNIQPRKYDVSRLQKEWADLGYLPADYAKKPKGDLRNDDAEINRRITELAKGAPEYLYECSRLPKEKALPLLTAQFKTAPTPQGKLLVAKALAWFGSTEGNDLIETELKDLFAQELEMGYPKGYVDEYDSIRGRKKNMLEGIFWKINQNIALLAMSPSPENNDTIQYIIENTASGGGMVERTSEYYNGRIDLKIIPFHNRILNLCFYADRVADPKFITAFEKLLTDPNIRGFQTEEYDKVRWRVFGGGLELNIAAALARCGSKTGYDLLVKYLDDVHYNFKNFAASELKTLTKSDYGFNAAAWKKHTAKLSYPQPGQSLKAEIEV
;
A
#
# COMPACT_ATOMS: atom_id res chain seq x y z
N MET A 1 23.39 24.86 21.95
CA MET A 1 23.24 24.94 23.42
C MET A 1 24.00 23.78 24.07
N ASN A 2 24.79 24.07 25.11
CA ASN A 2 25.88 23.21 25.61
C ASN A 2 25.41 22.04 26.50
N ARG A 3 26.07 20.89 26.35
CA ARG A 3 25.66 19.53 26.74
C ARG A 3 26.05 19.08 28.16
N ARG A 4 26.32 19.99 29.10
CA ARG A 4 26.84 19.64 30.44
C ARG A 4 26.18 20.46 31.53
N ASN A 5 25.19 19.88 32.22
CA ASN A 5 24.78 20.14 33.62
C ASN A 5 23.54 19.28 33.98
N PHE A 6 23.63 17.94 33.88
CA PHE A 6 22.50 17.04 34.21
C PHE A 6 22.78 16.05 35.35
N LEU A 7 23.88 16.18 36.11
CA LEU A 7 24.19 15.19 37.16
C LEU A 7 24.54 15.89 38.47
N ASN A 8 23.54 16.06 39.33
CA ASN A 8 23.70 16.10 40.79
C ASN A 8 22.33 16.02 41.51
N ILE A 9 21.65 14.88 41.42
CA ILE A 9 20.58 14.51 42.36
C ILE A 9 20.80 13.07 42.82
N SER A 10 21.12 12.92 44.10
CA SER A 10 21.23 11.65 44.81
C SER A 10 19.84 11.04 45.04
N LEU A 11 19.64 9.81 44.54
CA LEU A 11 18.45 8.98 44.77
C LEU A 11 18.36 8.50 46.24
N PRO A 12 17.13 8.40 46.75
CA PRO A 12 16.68 7.20 47.45
C PRO A 12 15.54 6.51 46.67
N ALA A 13 15.50 5.19 46.82
CA ALA A 13 14.69 4.24 46.07
C ALA A 13 13.17 4.52 46.07
N THR A 14 12.60 4.70 44.87
CA THR A 14 11.27 4.18 44.46
C THR A 14 11.14 4.35 42.95
N GLY A 15 11.07 3.23 42.22
CA GLY A 15 11.09 3.17 40.77
C GLY A 15 9.78 3.60 40.12
N ALA A 16 9.57 4.90 39.96
CA ALA A 16 8.61 5.48 39.03
C ALA A 16 9.32 6.61 38.28
N ILE A 17 9.98 6.27 37.17
CA ILE A 17 10.50 7.29 36.26
C ILE A 17 9.27 7.95 35.62
N LEU A 18 9.06 9.24 35.89
CA LEU A 18 8.21 10.12 35.08
C LEU A 18 8.85 10.22 33.70
N ILE A 19 8.54 9.28 32.82
CA ILE A 19 9.00 9.29 31.43
C ILE A 19 8.19 10.37 30.71
N GLY A 20 8.83 11.50 30.38
CA GLY A 20 8.19 12.56 29.60
C GLY A 20 7.72 12.08 28.21
N THR A 21 6.73 12.78 27.63
CA THR A 21 6.17 12.53 26.28
C THR A 21 7.25 12.26 25.21
N SER A 22 8.31 13.05 25.22
CA SER A 22 9.43 12.94 24.26
C SER A 22 10.25 11.66 24.42
N LEU A 23 10.46 11.18 25.65
CA LEU A 23 11.16 9.93 25.93
C LEU A 23 10.33 8.70 25.50
N ILE A 24 9.00 8.74 25.70
CA ILE A 24 8.10 7.68 25.20
C ILE A 24 8.07 7.69 23.66
N GLN A 25 8.14 8.86 23.02
CA GLN A 25 8.25 8.99 21.56
C GLN A 25 9.56 8.38 21.03
N SER A 26 10.71 8.75 21.58
CA SER A 26 12.00 8.22 21.14
C SER A 26 12.16 6.72 21.41
N GLN A 27 11.65 6.24 22.55
CA GLN A 27 11.73 4.83 22.91
C GLN A 27 10.86 3.96 21.99
N ALA A 28 9.63 4.37 21.69
CA ALA A 28 8.75 3.60 20.80
C ALA A 28 9.30 3.46 19.37
N LEU A 29 9.96 4.51 18.84
CA LEU A 29 10.58 4.47 17.51
C LEU A 29 11.81 3.55 17.48
N ALA A 30 12.62 3.57 18.54
CA ALA A 30 13.72 2.62 18.72
C ALA A 30 13.22 1.16 18.88
N ASP A 31 12.07 0.96 19.52
CA ASP A 31 11.51 -0.38 19.72
C ASP A 31 10.76 -0.90 18.47
N ILE A 32 10.27 -0.02 17.58
CA ILE A 32 9.84 -0.44 16.25
C ILE A 32 10.99 -1.12 15.52
N HIS A 33 12.18 -0.51 15.53
CA HIS A 33 13.37 -1.09 14.92
C HIS A 33 13.67 -2.51 15.45
N GLN A 34 13.39 -2.80 16.74
CA GLN A 34 13.61 -4.13 17.31
C GLN A 34 12.78 -5.24 16.61
N GLN A 35 11.53 -4.96 16.22
CA GLN A 35 10.73 -5.94 15.48
C GLN A 35 11.28 -6.17 14.06
N PHE A 36 12.00 -5.20 13.51
CA PHE A 36 12.45 -5.19 12.13
C PHE A 36 13.96 -5.30 11.91
N SER A 37 14.71 -5.65 12.95
CA SER A 37 16.18 -5.78 12.89
C SER A 37 16.66 -7.10 12.29
N GLY A 38 15.75 -7.99 11.87
CA GLY A 38 16.06 -9.31 11.32
C GLY A 38 15.63 -10.45 12.25
N LYS A 39 15.96 -11.71 11.90
CA LYS A 39 15.50 -12.91 12.61
C LYS A 39 15.88 -12.85 14.09
N GLY A 40 14.90 -12.97 14.98
CA GLY A 40 15.12 -12.92 16.43
C GLY A 40 16.00 -14.07 16.93
N ASP A 41 16.60 -13.90 18.12
CA ASP A 41 17.45 -14.89 18.80
C ASP A 41 16.67 -16.08 19.41
N PHE A 42 15.46 -16.33 18.93
CA PHE A 42 14.54 -17.29 19.53
C PHE A 42 13.58 -17.93 18.53
N ASP A 43 13.19 -19.17 18.83
CA ASP A 43 12.34 -19.97 17.95
C ASP A 43 10.86 -20.00 18.36
N ALA A 44 10.51 -19.53 19.56
CA ALA A 44 9.15 -19.58 20.09
C ALA A 44 8.85 -18.43 21.07
N TYR A 45 7.62 -17.93 21.03
CA TYR A 45 7.12 -16.98 22.02
C TYR A 45 6.71 -17.67 23.33
N ASP A 46 6.77 -16.94 24.43
CA ASP A 46 6.17 -17.41 25.68
C ASP A 46 4.66 -17.35 25.60
N VAL A 47 4.12 -16.29 25.01
CA VAL A 47 2.68 -16.13 24.81
C VAL A 47 2.36 -15.45 23.48
N VAL A 48 1.39 -16.02 22.76
CA VAL A 48 0.71 -15.37 21.64
C VAL A 48 -0.68 -14.94 22.09
N ILE A 49 -1.07 -13.71 21.76
CA ILE A 49 -2.35 -13.12 22.14
C ILE A 49 -3.13 -12.78 20.87
N ASN A 50 -4.34 -13.31 20.73
CA ASN A 50 -5.24 -13.03 19.61
C ASN A 50 -6.18 -11.89 19.98
N GLY A 51 -6.09 -10.75 19.30
CA GLY A 51 -6.91 -9.56 19.53
C GLY A 51 -6.15 -8.47 20.29
N ALA A 52 -6.21 -7.24 19.76
CA ALA A 52 -5.63 -6.05 20.34
C ALA A 52 -6.69 -5.09 20.89
N GLY A 53 -7.80 -5.63 21.38
CA GLY A 53 -8.76 -4.91 22.22
C GLY A 53 -8.18 -4.53 23.58
N MET A 54 -9.01 -4.03 24.49
CA MET A 54 -8.56 -3.63 25.82
C MET A 54 -8.04 -4.81 26.63
N SER A 55 -8.74 -5.94 26.61
CA SER A 55 -8.29 -7.20 27.20
C SER A 55 -6.90 -7.63 26.69
N GLY A 56 -6.77 -7.78 25.37
CA GLY A 56 -5.53 -8.22 24.73
C GLY A 56 -4.37 -7.25 24.95
N TYR A 57 -4.63 -5.95 24.87
CA TYR A 57 -3.65 -4.90 25.18
C TYR A 57 -3.13 -5.02 26.61
N PHE A 58 -4.01 -5.08 27.62
CA PHE A 58 -3.56 -5.20 29.01
C PHE A 58 -2.82 -6.51 29.25
N ALA A 59 -3.28 -7.62 28.67
CA ALA A 59 -2.60 -8.91 28.77
C ALA A 59 -1.18 -8.85 28.19
N ALA A 60 -1.01 -8.21 27.03
CA ALA A 60 0.29 -8.03 26.40
C ALA A 60 1.23 -7.17 27.26
N ILE A 61 0.76 -6.03 27.75
CA ILE A 61 1.55 -5.13 28.61
C ILE A 61 1.97 -5.84 29.90
N HIS A 62 1.06 -6.55 30.57
CA HIS A 62 1.39 -7.29 31.79
C HIS A 62 2.35 -8.45 31.53
N ALA A 63 2.18 -9.20 30.44
CA ALA A 63 3.07 -10.30 30.09
C ALA A 63 4.48 -9.78 29.76
N ALA A 64 4.59 -8.72 28.98
CA ALA A 64 5.88 -8.11 28.64
C ALA A 64 6.58 -7.52 29.88
N LYS A 65 5.85 -6.87 30.79
CA LYS A 65 6.41 -6.39 32.08
C LYS A 65 6.95 -7.50 32.98
N LYS A 66 6.51 -8.74 32.78
CA LYS A 66 7.08 -9.93 33.45
C LYS A 66 8.29 -10.54 32.73
N GLY A 67 8.74 -9.93 31.63
CA GLY A 67 9.84 -10.40 30.81
C GLY A 67 9.46 -11.52 29.85
N HIS A 68 8.17 -11.75 29.58
CA HIS A 68 7.74 -12.74 28.59
C HIS A 68 7.97 -12.23 27.17
N LYS A 69 8.35 -13.12 26.26
CA LYS A 69 8.32 -12.85 24.82
C LYS A 69 6.88 -12.92 24.34
N VAL A 70 6.32 -11.78 23.95
CA VAL A 70 4.91 -11.63 23.56
C VAL A 70 4.79 -11.33 22.07
N LEU A 71 3.91 -12.07 21.40
CA LEU A 71 3.36 -11.69 20.11
C LEU A 71 1.86 -11.39 20.27
N LEU A 72 1.45 -10.20 19.85
CA LEU A 72 0.06 -9.79 19.78
C LEU A 72 -0.37 -9.74 18.30
N VAL A 73 -1.46 -10.43 17.98
CA VAL A 73 -2.01 -10.53 16.63
C VAL A 73 -3.32 -9.76 16.57
N GLU A 74 -3.48 -8.85 15.62
CA GLU A 74 -4.69 -8.07 15.40
C GLU A 74 -5.15 -8.22 13.95
N LYS A 75 -6.40 -8.68 13.78
CA LYS A 75 -6.99 -8.85 12.44
C LYS A 75 -7.19 -7.52 11.73
N ARG A 76 -7.33 -6.41 12.46
CA ARG A 76 -7.55 -5.05 11.94
C ARG A 76 -6.24 -4.34 11.62
N SER A 77 -6.33 -3.18 10.99
CA SER A 77 -5.19 -2.31 10.71
C SER A 77 -4.70 -1.52 11.94
N SER A 78 -5.34 -1.67 13.12
CA SER A 78 -4.97 -0.95 14.35
C SER A 78 -5.55 -1.60 15.61
N PRO A 79 -4.91 -1.43 16.79
CA PRO A 79 -5.46 -1.81 18.09
C PRO A 79 -6.70 -1.01 18.55
N GLY A 80 -7.32 -1.47 19.64
CA GLY A 80 -8.41 -0.79 20.36
C GLY A 80 -9.77 -0.90 19.69
N TYR A 81 -10.08 -2.06 19.11
CA TYR A 81 -11.20 -2.23 18.20
C TYR A 81 -12.57 -1.96 18.84
N GLU A 82 -12.76 -2.17 20.15
CA GLU A 82 -14.04 -1.92 20.83
C GLU A 82 -14.41 -0.44 20.84
N ILE A 83 -13.39 0.43 20.75
CA ILE A 83 -13.51 1.88 20.73
C ILE A 83 -13.47 2.37 19.27
N THR A 84 -12.39 2.04 18.55
CA THR A 84 -12.06 2.70 17.28
C THR A 84 -12.76 2.05 16.10
N ALA A 85 -12.74 0.72 15.99
CA ALA A 85 -13.39 0.00 14.90
C ALA A 85 -14.92 0.07 15.01
N LYS A 86 -15.47 0.04 16.24
CA LYS A 86 -16.92 0.18 16.51
C LYS A 86 -17.41 1.64 16.52
N GLY A 87 -16.50 2.62 16.41
CA GLY A 87 -16.82 4.06 16.43
C GLY A 87 -17.34 4.58 17.78
N LYS A 88 -17.19 3.81 18.86
CA LYS A 88 -17.60 4.20 20.22
C LYS A 88 -16.55 5.09 20.87
N LEU A 89 -16.40 6.31 20.35
CA LEU A 89 -15.37 7.28 20.73
C LEU A 89 -15.68 8.03 22.05
N TRP A 90 -16.25 7.33 23.02
CA TRP A 90 -16.54 7.84 24.36
C TRP A 90 -16.38 6.72 25.39
N LEU A 91 -16.06 7.12 26.61
CA LEU A 91 -16.03 6.26 27.80
C LEU A 91 -16.91 6.89 28.87
N GLY A 92 -17.58 6.09 29.69
CA GLY A 92 -18.18 6.62 30.91
C GLY A 92 -17.09 7.11 31.87
N ALA A 93 -17.31 8.28 32.48
CA ALA A 93 -16.34 8.97 33.32
C ALA A 93 -16.07 8.26 34.66
N ASP A 94 -16.95 7.34 35.08
CA ASP A 94 -16.77 6.58 36.33
C ASP A 94 -15.45 5.81 36.34
N GLY A 95 -14.61 6.11 37.33
CA GLY A 95 -13.30 5.49 37.54
C GLY A 95 -12.21 5.92 36.56
N PHE A 96 -12.45 6.90 35.67
CA PHE A 96 -11.43 7.36 34.72
C PHE A 96 -10.26 8.06 35.42
N ASP A 97 -10.54 8.79 36.50
CA ASP A 97 -9.56 9.43 37.39
C ASP A 97 -8.61 8.44 38.08
N LYS A 98 -8.99 7.16 38.13
CA LYS A 98 -8.21 6.08 38.75
C LYS A 98 -7.35 5.30 37.76
N LEU A 99 -7.47 5.59 36.46
CA LEU A 99 -6.59 5.00 35.45
C LEU A 99 -5.15 5.48 35.67
N ARG A 100 -4.18 4.60 35.42
CA ARG A 100 -2.77 4.97 35.53
C ARG A 100 -2.44 6.11 34.57
N PRO A 101 -1.60 7.09 34.97
CA PRO A 101 -1.25 8.23 34.12
C PRO A 101 -0.74 7.84 32.73
N GLU A 102 0.08 6.78 32.64
CA GLU A 102 0.62 6.33 31.34
C GLU A 102 -0.48 5.86 30.39
N PHE A 103 -1.52 5.19 30.93
CA PHE A 103 -2.65 4.71 30.13
C PHE A 103 -3.61 5.85 29.77
N THR A 104 -3.82 6.81 30.68
CA THR A 104 -4.58 8.03 30.36
C THR A 104 -3.92 8.79 29.21
N GLN A 105 -2.59 8.89 29.18
CA GLN A 105 -1.85 9.52 28.08
C GLN A 105 -1.94 8.75 26.76
N VAL A 106 -2.12 7.43 26.80
CA VAL A 106 -2.39 6.62 25.60
C VAL A 106 -3.74 6.99 24.98
N LEU A 107 -4.75 7.26 25.80
CA LEU A 107 -6.10 7.61 25.33
C LEU A 107 -6.26 9.11 25.00
N LEU A 108 -5.57 9.97 25.76
CA LEU A 108 -5.68 11.44 25.72
C LEU A 108 -4.27 12.06 25.71
N PRO A 109 -3.49 11.90 24.62
CA PRO A 109 -2.15 12.48 24.51
C PRO A 109 -2.23 14.01 24.47
N ALA A 110 -1.26 14.70 25.10
CA ALA A 110 -1.27 16.16 25.20
C ALA A 110 -1.21 16.84 23.82
N GLU A 111 -0.56 16.19 22.85
CA GLU A 111 -0.37 16.63 21.47
C GLU A 111 -1.70 16.79 20.70
N GLU A 112 -2.75 16.06 21.07
CA GLU A 112 -4.05 16.17 20.39
C GLU A 112 -4.76 17.52 20.62
N ALA A 113 -4.26 18.33 21.57
CA ALA A 113 -4.82 19.64 21.89
C ALA A 113 -4.80 20.61 20.68
N GLU A 114 -3.85 20.43 19.76
CA GLU A 114 -3.73 21.18 18.50
C GLU A 114 -4.87 20.84 17.53
N GLU A 115 -5.38 19.61 17.58
CA GLU A 115 -6.50 19.13 16.77
C GLU A 115 -7.85 19.25 17.48
N LEU A 116 -7.91 19.78 18.70
CA LEU A 116 -9.15 19.96 19.45
C LEU A 116 -9.78 21.35 19.18
N GLN A 117 -10.95 21.41 18.54
CA GLN A 117 -11.72 22.67 18.37
C GLN A 117 -12.79 22.85 19.46
N ASN A 118 -13.38 21.77 19.98
CA ASN A 118 -14.38 21.84 21.04
C ASN A 118 -13.72 22.10 22.41
N LYS A 119 -13.59 23.37 22.79
CA LYS A 119 -12.96 23.78 24.07
C LYS A 119 -13.94 23.85 25.26
N THR A 120 -15.16 23.31 25.11
CA THR A 120 -16.18 23.36 26.18
C THR A 120 -16.08 22.19 27.17
N GLY A 121 -15.30 21.15 26.84
CA GLY A 121 -15.03 20.03 27.72
C GLY A 121 -14.21 20.44 28.94
N LYS A 122 -14.34 19.66 30.02
CA LYS A 122 -13.65 19.88 31.31
C LYS A 122 -12.74 18.69 31.64
N GLY A 123 -12.02 18.78 32.75
CA GLY A 123 -11.27 17.65 33.31
C GLY A 123 -10.16 17.15 32.39
N PHE A 124 -10.11 15.83 32.18
CA PHE A 124 -9.05 15.09 31.50
C PHE A 124 -8.76 15.62 30.09
N GLY A 125 -7.75 16.49 29.94
CA GLY A 125 -7.38 17.08 28.65
C GLY A 125 -8.53 17.82 27.95
N ASN A 126 -9.44 18.47 28.70
CA ASN A 126 -10.68 19.07 28.19
C ASN A 126 -11.59 18.10 27.41
N SER A 127 -11.57 16.82 27.78
CA SER A 127 -12.33 15.76 27.08
C SER A 127 -13.56 15.27 27.83
N GLN A 128 -13.84 15.78 29.03
CA GLN A 128 -15.03 15.36 29.80
C GLN A 128 -16.25 16.23 29.46
N PHE A 129 -17.34 15.58 29.07
CA PHE A 129 -18.63 16.16 28.71
C PHE A 129 -19.74 15.45 29.47
N GLY A 130 -20.16 16.04 30.59
CA GLY A 130 -21.08 15.40 31.52
C GLY A 130 -20.48 14.14 32.13
N ASP A 131 -21.16 13.02 31.90
CA ASP A 131 -20.79 11.68 32.35
C ASP A 131 -19.87 10.91 31.39
N GLU A 132 -19.44 11.54 30.29
CA GLU A 132 -18.61 10.93 29.25
C GLU A 132 -17.23 11.58 29.17
N VAL A 133 -16.22 10.77 28.86
CA VAL A 133 -14.88 11.19 28.42
C VAL A 133 -14.76 10.84 26.94
N LEU A 134 -14.67 11.86 26.11
CA LEU A 134 -14.64 11.71 24.66
C LEU A 134 -13.21 11.44 24.17
N LEU A 135 -13.09 10.66 23.11
CA LEU A 135 -11.82 10.20 22.56
C LEU A 135 -11.67 10.63 21.10
N PHE A 136 -10.43 10.66 20.63
CA PHE A 136 -10.15 10.65 19.20
C PHE A 136 -9.71 9.26 18.75
N SER A 137 -10.18 8.85 17.57
CA SER A 137 -9.84 7.55 16.98
C SER A 137 -8.33 7.45 16.74
N GLY A 138 -7.73 8.47 16.12
CA GLY A 138 -6.31 8.50 15.82
C GLY A 138 -5.43 8.39 17.07
N SER A 139 -5.74 9.16 18.13
CA SER A 139 -5.07 9.13 19.42
C SER A 139 -5.05 7.72 20.03
N VAL A 140 -6.21 7.05 20.07
CA VAL A 140 -6.31 5.70 20.64
C VAL A 140 -5.52 4.68 19.81
N ARG A 141 -5.70 4.69 18.47
CA ARG A 141 -5.03 3.75 17.56
C ARG A 141 -3.51 3.85 17.66
N LYS A 142 -2.99 5.08 17.58
CA LYS A 142 -1.54 5.33 17.64
C LYS A 142 -0.98 5.16 19.04
N GLY A 143 -1.69 5.60 20.07
CA GLY A 143 -1.27 5.50 21.46
C GLY A 143 -1.11 4.04 21.92
N LEU A 144 -2.08 3.18 21.57
CA LEU A 144 -2.04 1.76 21.92
C LEU A 144 -0.90 1.04 21.20
N LEU A 145 -0.76 1.24 19.88
CA LEU A 145 0.32 0.64 19.10
C LEU A 145 1.69 1.09 19.65
N LYS A 146 1.87 2.39 19.87
CA LYS A 146 3.09 2.96 20.44
C LYS A 146 3.43 2.38 21.81
N SER A 147 2.43 2.23 22.69
CA SER A 147 2.61 1.65 24.02
C SER A 147 3.04 0.18 23.97
N LEU A 148 2.42 -0.62 23.10
CA LEU A 148 2.80 -2.03 22.88
C LEU A 148 4.26 -2.15 22.45
N LEU A 149 4.66 -1.36 21.46
CA LEU A 149 6.02 -1.34 20.92
C LEU A 149 7.03 -0.86 21.98
N ALA A 150 6.74 0.22 22.71
CA ALA A 150 7.58 0.71 23.81
C ALA A 150 7.76 -0.27 24.97
N ASN A 151 6.88 -1.28 25.07
CA ASN A 151 6.98 -2.37 26.04
C ASN A 151 7.53 -3.66 25.41
N LYS A 152 8.13 -3.60 24.21
CA LYS A 152 8.76 -4.72 23.50
C LYS A 152 7.79 -5.87 23.17
N VAL A 153 6.53 -5.54 22.93
CA VAL A 153 5.55 -6.48 22.40
C VAL A 153 5.69 -6.50 20.87
N HIS A 154 5.91 -7.68 20.29
CA HIS A 154 5.81 -7.82 18.84
C HIS A 154 4.34 -7.78 18.42
N VAL A 155 4.02 -7.07 17.34
CA VAL A 155 2.65 -6.86 16.85
C VAL A 155 2.57 -7.24 15.39
N LEU A 156 1.58 -8.07 15.03
CA LEU A 156 1.17 -8.30 13.65
C LEU A 156 -0.26 -7.81 13.45
N MET A 157 -0.41 -6.72 12.70
CA MET A 157 -1.70 -6.18 12.28
C MET A 157 -2.14 -6.78 10.94
N MET A 158 -3.42 -6.64 10.59
CA MET A 158 -4.01 -7.24 9.39
C MET A 158 -3.73 -8.76 9.28
N THR A 159 -3.71 -9.44 10.42
CA THR A 159 -3.38 -10.87 10.55
C THR A 159 -4.38 -11.52 11.51
N ASP A 160 -4.99 -12.65 11.13
CA ASP A 160 -5.98 -13.34 11.96
C ASP A 160 -5.47 -14.70 12.43
N VAL A 161 -5.84 -15.14 13.64
CA VAL A 161 -5.50 -16.48 14.13
C VAL A 161 -6.54 -17.46 13.62
N CYS A 162 -6.11 -18.47 12.87
CA CYS A 162 -7.00 -19.43 12.22
C CYS A 162 -6.82 -20.89 12.67
N GLY A 163 -5.90 -21.15 13.61
CA GLY A 163 -5.73 -22.48 14.19
C GLY A 163 -4.74 -22.55 15.34
N ILE A 164 -4.77 -23.66 16.07
CA ILE A 164 -3.87 -23.96 17.20
C ILE A 164 -3.09 -25.24 16.90
N LEU A 165 -1.77 -25.18 17.00
CA LEU A 165 -0.87 -26.34 16.91
C LEU A 165 -0.69 -26.94 18.30
N SER A 166 -0.75 -28.28 18.40
CA SER A 166 -0.62 -28.97 19.68
C SER A 166 0.08 -30.34 19.57
N ASP A 167 0.47 -30.88 20.71
CA ASP A 167 0.88 -32.28 20.91
C ASP A 167 -0.27 -33.17 21.42
N ASP A 168 -1.51 -32.74 21.16
CA ASP A 168 -2.80 -33.25 21.65
C ASP A 168 -3.16 -32.88 23.10
N GLN A 169 -2.20 -32.42 23.91
CA GLN A 169 -2.46 -32.03 25.32
C GLN A 169 -2.14 -30.57 25.61
N GLN A 170 -1.12 -30.02 24.96
CA GLN A 170 -0.56 -28.70 25.23
C GLN A 170 -0.45 -27.90 23.92
N VAL A 171 -0.69 -26.59 24.01
CA VAL A 171 -0.41 -25.63 22.93
C VAL A 171 1.08 -25.63 22.60
N GLN A 172 1.40 -25.70 21.31
CA GLN A 172 2.77 -25.63 20.77
C GLN A 172 2.96 -24.45 19.79
N GLY A 173 1.87 -23.81 19.36
CA GLY A 173 1.90 -22.71 18.42
C GLY A 173 0.51 -22.36 17.93
N VAL A 174 0.45 -21.34 17.07
CA VAL A 174 -0.78 -20.96 16.36
C VAL A 174 -0.52 -20.84 14.88
N VAL A 175 -1.59 -20.93 14.10
CA VAL A 175 -1.61 -20.69 12.66
C VAL A 175 -2.28 -19.35 12.40
N LEU A 176 -1.62 -18.53 11.59
CA LEU A 176 -1.97 -17.17 11.25
C LEU A 176 -2.35 -17.10 9.77
N ALA A 177 -3.40 -16.35 9.45
CA ALA A 177 -3.74 -15.96 8.10
C ALA A 177 -3.39 -14.49 7.91
N SER A 178 -2.81 -14.14 6.76
CA SER A 178 -2.61 -12.77 6.27
C SER A 178 -2.82 -12.73 4.76
N LYS A 179 -2.75 -11.53 4.15
CA LYS A 179 -2.71 -11.42 2.68
C LYS A 179 -1.45 -12.04 2.04
N HIS A 180 -0.48 -12.46 2.85
CA HIS A 180 0.74 -13.14 2.41
C HIS A 180 0.62 -14.66 2.47
N GLY A 181 -0.49 -15.19 2.99
CA GLY A 181 -0.75 -16.62 3.05
C GLY A 181 -1.00 -17.12 4.47
N ILE A 182 -0.83 -18.44 4.64
CA ILE A 182 -0.96 -19.12 5.93
C ILE A 182 0.42 -19.38 6.53
N HIS A 183 0.63 -18.87 7.74
CA HIS A 183 1.88 -18.97 8.47
C HIS A 183 1.64 -19.61 9.84
N SER A 184 2.70 -20.07 10.47
CA SER A 184 2.68 -20.59 11.82
C SER A 184 3.73 -19.90 12.65
N VAL A 185 3.45 -19.80 13.95
CA VAL A 185 4.38 -19.28 14.95
C VAL A 185 4.30 -20.16 16.18
N LYS A 186 5.47 -20.55 16.70
CA LYS A 186 5.54 -21.40 17.89
C LYS A 186 5.31 -20.59 19.15
N CYS A 187 4.57 -21.15 20.10
CA CYS A 187 4.33 -20.52 21.39
C CYS A 187 4.10 -21.53 22.51
N LYS A 188 4.39 -21.14 23.75
CA LYS A 188 4.17 -21.96 24.96
C LYS A 188 2.74 -21.85 25.49
N SER A 189 2.15 -20.67 25.33
CA SER A 189 0.79 -20.33 25.73
C SER A 189 0.11 -19.48 24.66
N PHE A 190 -1.20 -19.62 24.57
CA PHE A 190 -2.07 -18.85 23.69
C PHE A 190 -3.20 -18.23 24.52
N ILE A 191 -3.40 -16.92 24.38
CA ILE A 191 -4.54 -16.21 24.97
C ILE A 191 -5.45 -15.76 23.82
N ASP A 192 -6.69 -16.23 23.80
CA ASP A 192 -7.71 -15.65 22.94
C ASP A 192 -8.37 -14.47 23.65
N ALA A 193 -8.19 -13.28 23.10
CA ALA A 193 -8.79 -12.02 23.50
C ALA A 193 -9.51 -11.34 22.30
N SER A 194 -9.96 -12.16 21.35
CA SER A 194 -10.68 -11.68 20.17
C SER A 194 -12.11 -11.26 20.50
N ASP A 195 -12.73 -10.45 19.63
CA ASP A 195 -14.09 -9.95 19.83
C ASP A 195 -15.07 -11.09 20.10
N GLN A 196 -15.78 -10.99 21.23
CA GLN A 196 -16.70 -12.01 21.76
C GLN A 196 -16.12 -13.43 21.88
N LEU A 197 -14.80 -13.61 21.76
CA LEU A 197 -14.10 -14.90 21.67
C LEU A 197 -14.66 -15.80 20.56
N LEU A 198 -15.09 -15.22 19.43
CA LEU A 198 -15.72 -15.98 18.35
C LEU A 198 -14.82 -17.11 17.82
N PHE A 199 -13.50 -16.90 17.77
CA PHE A 199 -12.54 -17.91 17.36
C PHE A 199 -12.58 -19.13 18.29
N SER A 200 -12.31 -18.95 19.60
CA SER A 200 -12.31 -20.08 20.54
C SER A 200 -13.68 -20.74 20.71
N ARG A 201 -14.77 -19.97 20.67
CA ARG A 201 -16.14 -20.53 20.71
C ARG A 201 -16.36 -21.49 19.53
N ALA A 202 -16.04 -21.04 18.32
CA ALA A 202 -16.21 -21.85 17.11
C ALA A 202 -15.23 -23.04 17.07
N LEU A 203 -13.97 -22.84 17.47
CA LEU A 203 -12.95 -23.90 17.51
C LEU A 203 -13.35 -25.03 18.47
N LEU A 204 -13.92 -24.68 19.61
CA LEU A 204 -14.34 -25.63 20.65
C LEU A 204 -15.76 -26.19 20.41
N GLY A 205 -16.42 -25.77 19.32
CA GLY A 205 -17.77 -26.21 18.99
C GLY A 205 -18.85 -25.71 19.96
N GLN A 206 -18.59 -24.62 20.70
CA GLN A 206 -19.58 -24.01 21.57
C GLN A 206 -20.54 -23.15 20.73
N PRO A 207 -21.84 -23.51 20.65
CA PRO A 207 -22.82 -22.68 19.94
C PRO A 207 -23.00 -21.34 20.66
N TYR A 208 -23.25 -20.30 19.87
CA TYR A 208 -23.66 -18.99 20.37
C TYR A 208 -24.76 -18.43 19.46
N LYS A 209 -25.50 -17.46 19.98
CA LYS A 209 -26.54 -16.74 19.25
C LYS A 209 -26.37 -15.26 19.46
N ILE A 210 -26.40 -14.51 18.37
CA ILE A 210 -26.37 -13.05 18.38
C ILE A 210 -27.81 -12.59 18.63
N LYS A 211 -28.01 -11.86 19.72
CA LYS A 211 -29.32 -11.36 20.15
C LYS A 211 -29.69 -10.07 19.41
N LYS A 212 -28.73 -9.13 19.37
CA LYS A 212 -28.88 -7.82 18.75
C LYS A 212 -27.52 -7.30 18.31
N ALA A 213 -27.53 -6.25 17.52
CA ALA A 213 -26.34 -5.54 17.06
C ALA A 213 -26.48 -4.03 17.30
N GLY A 214 -25.35 -3.32 17.27
CA GLY A 214 -25.29 -1.87 17.46
C GLY A 214 -24.32 -1.20 16.50
N PHE A 215 -24.63 0.04 16.12
CA PHE A 215 -23.87 0.80 15.13
C PHE A 215 -23.82 2.28 15.50
N VAL A 216 -22.74 2.96 15.11
CA VAL A 216 -22.51 4.37 15.45
C VAL A 216 -22.29 5.19 14.19
N LEU A 217 -23.08 6.24 13.99
CA LEU A 217 -22.90 7.18 12.89
C LEU A 217 -22.13 8.40 13.38
N GLU A 218 -21.07 8.78 12.67
CA GLU A 218 -20.52 10.12 12.83
C GLU A 218 -21.33 11.11 11.99
N VAL A 219 -21.83 12.14 12.64
CA VAL A 219 -22.64 13.19 12.05
C VAL A 219 -21.95 14.54 12.27
N LEU A 220 -21.90 15.37 11.23
CA LEU A 220 -21.38 16.73 11.28
C LEU A 220 -22.51 17.74 11.06
N LYS A 221 -22.25 19.01 11.39
CA LYS A 221 -23.20 20.13 11.27
C LYS A 221 -24.49 19.97 12.10
N ALA A 222 -24.40 19.24 13.22
CA ALA A 222 -25.47 19.22 14.21
C ALA A 222 -25.51 20.56 14.96
N ASP A 223 -26.69 21.16 15.13
CA ASP A 223 -26.86 22.44 15.82
C ASP A 223 -27.22 22.21 17.30
N LYS A 224 -26.21 22.30 18.17
CA LYS A 224 -26.33 22.18 19.63
C LYS A 224 -27.30 21.05 20.07
N PRO A 225 -27.06 19.78 19.68
CA PRO A 225 -27.92 18.68 20.11
C PRO A 225 -27.83 18.49 21.63
N GLN A 226 -28.75 19.09 22.39
CA GLN A 226 -28.79 19.03 23.86
C GLN A 226 -29.39 17.71 24.38
N LYS A 227 -30.09 16.96 23.51
CA LYS A 227 -30.73 15.70 23.88
C LYS A 227 -29.68 14.58 23.92
N LYS A 228 -29.72 13.74 24.96
CA LYS A 228 -28.94 12.49 25.05
C LYS A 228 -29.59 11.33 24.28
N SER A 229 -30.88 11.43 23.95
CA SER A 229 -31.57 10.45 23.12
C SER A 229 -32.72 11.06 22.34
N LEU A 230 -33.10 10.37 21.26
CA LEU A 230 -34.23 10.71 20.41
C LEU A 230 -35.03 9.44 20.12
N LYS A 231 -36.34 9.49 20.38
CA LYS A 231 -37.26 8.44 19.94
C LYS A 231 -37.66 8.67 18.48
N VAL A 232 -37.59 7.62 17.69
CA VAL A 232 -38.00 7.58 16.29
C VAL A 232 -39.00 6.46 16.07
N THR A 233 -39.78 6.57 14.99
CA THR A 233 -40.78 5.59 14.59
C THR A 233 -40.15 4.23 14.24
N ASP A 234 -40.91 3.14 14.39
CA ASP A 234 -40.44 1.77 14.13
C ASP A 234 -40.04 1.48 12.67
N GLN A 235 -40.32 2.40 11.73
CA GLN A 235 -40.01 2.25 10.29
C GLN A 235 -38.52 1.98 9.98
N PHE A 236 -37.62 2.31 10.91
CA PHE A 236 -36.18 2.09 10.75
C PHE A 236 -35.73 0.69 11.16
N GLY A 237 -36.57 -0.07 11.88
CA GLY A 237 -36.22 -1.41 12.38
C GLY A 237 -35.14 -1.41 13.46
N ILE A 238 -35.07 -0.34 14.26
CA ILE A 238 -34.14 -0.22 15.40
C ILE A 238 -34.84 -0.61 16.71
N SER A 239 -34.07 -1.16 17.66
CA SER A 239 -34.56 -1.61 18.95
C SER A 239 -35.13 -0.44 19.76
N GLU A 240 -36.38 -0.61 20.24
CA GLU A 240 -37.10 0.36 21.07
C GLU A 240 -37.26 1.77 20.44
N GLY A 241 -37.03 1.91 19.14
CA GLY A 241 -37.08 3.20 18.45
C GLY A 241 -36.11 4.24 19.03
N ASN A 242 -34.98 3.84 19.63
CA ASN A 242 -34.13 4.75 20.39
C ASN A 242 -32.80 5.05 19.68
N LEU A 243 -32.55 6.33 19.40
CA LEU A 243 -31.24 6.84 19.00
C LEU A 243 -30.57 7.48 20.21
N LYS A 244 -29.32 7.14 20.51
CA LYS A 244 -28.54 7.79 21.56
C LYS A 244 -27.54 8.76 20.95
N PHE A 245 -27.41 9.92 21.57
CA PHE A 245 -26.59 11.02 21.09
C PHE A 245 -25.41 11.21 22.03
N HIS A 246 -24.21 11.14 21.47
CA HIS A 246 -22.96 11.39 22.17
C HIS A 246 -22.26 12.55 21.48
N GLN A 247 -21.81 13.54 22.25
CA GLN A 247 -21.14 14.69 21.69
C GLN A 247 -19.79 14.28 21.07
N GLY A 248 -19.42 14.90 19.97
CA GLY A 248 -18.11 14.71 19.37
C GLY A 248 -17.03 15.54 20.07
N LYS A 249 -15.84 14.95 20.21
CA LYS A 249 -14.68 15.64 20.80
C LYS A 249 -14.15 16.75 19.89
N ARG A 250 -14.23 16.60 18.57
CA ARG A 250 -13.49 17.44 17.62
C ARG A 250 -14.00 18.87 17.62
N SER A 251 -15.29 19.05 17.39
CA SER A 251 -15.96 20.34 17.22
C SER A 251 -17.34 20.33 17.87
N ALA A 252 -17.92 21.51 18.14
CA ALA A 252 -19.21 21.63 18.81
C ALA A 252 -20.40 21.13 17.96
N ASP A 253 -20.21 20.98 16.65
CA ASP A 253 -21.21 20.51 15.69
C ASP A 253 -21.04 19.04 15.27
N GLN A 254 -20.08 18.33 15.89
CA GLN A 254 -19.88 16.90 15.73
C GLN A 254 -20.76 16.13 16.73
N LEU A 255 -21.46 15.12 16.22
CA LEU A 255 -22.35 14.25 16.99
C LEU A 255 -22.13 12.80 16.58
N MET A 256 -22.05 11.89 17.56
CA MET A 256 -22.12 10.45 17.33
C MET A 256 -23.53 9.98 17.65
N ILE A 257 -24.17 9.29 16.70
CA ILE A 257 -25.51 8.72 16.88
C ILE A 257 -25.37 7.20 16.98
N GLU A 258 -25.58 6.64 18.17
CA GLU A 258 -25.65 5.19 18.40
C GLU A 258 -27.09 4.70 18.24
N PHE A 259 -27.23 3.56 17.55
CA PHE A 259 -28.49 2.82 17.49
C PHE A 259 -28.24 1.31 17.60
N GLU A 260 -29.23 0.58 18.10
CA GLU A 260 -29.22 -0.87 18.17
C GLU A 260 -30.36 -1.45 17.33
N PHE A 261 -30.23 -2.68 16.85
CA PHE A 261 -31.25 -3.34 16.05
C PHE A 261 -31.29 -4.86 16.31
N PRO A 262 -32.47 -5.50 16.21
CA PRO A 262 -32.56 -6.95 16.20
C PRO A 262 -31.90 -7.50 14.93
N VAL A 263 -31.08 -8.53 15.08
CA VAL A 263 -30.41 -9.15 13.93
C VAL A 263 -31.39 -10.01 13.15
N SER A 264 -31.42 -9.87 11.81
CA SER A 264 -32.25 -10.72 10.95
C SER A 264 -31.58 -12.05 10.59
N SER A 265 -30.31 -12.24 10.96
CA SER A 265 -29.47 -13.37 10.61
C SER A 265 -28.43 -13.64 11.69
N GLN A 266 -27.86 -14.85 11.67
CA GLN A 266 -26.68 -15.20 12.47
C GLN A 266 -25.37 -15.07 11.66
N ASN A 267 -25.46 -14.74 10.36
CA ASN A 267 -24.30 -14.44 9.52
C ASN A 267 -23.79 -13.02 9.81
N LEU A 268 -22.51 -12.89 10.17
CA LEU A 268 -21.91 -11.62 10.57
C LEU A 268 -21.90 -10.59 9.44
N GLU A 269 -21.68 -11.02 8.21
CA GLU A 269 -21.70 -10.15 7.03
C GLU A 269 -23.10 -9.57 6.77
N GLU A 270 -24.16 -10.34 7.00
CA GLU A 270 -25.53 -9.87 6.82
C GLU A 270 -25.89 -8.84 7.90
N ILE A 271 -25.36 -9.00 9.12
CA ILE A 271 -25.49 -8.02 10.20
C ILE A 271 -24.77 -6.72 9.82
N GLU A 272 -23.56 -6.80 9.29
CA GLU A 272 -22.80 -5.63 8.79
C GLU A 272 -23.55 -4.90 7.66
N HIS A 273 -24.18 -5.64 6.74
CA HIS A 273 -24.99 -5.06 5.68
C HIS A 273 -26.27 -4.40 6.23
N GLN A 274 -26.95 -5.07 7.16
CA GLN A 274 -28.18 -4.57 7.78
C GLN A 274 -27.91 -3.21 8.45
N ALA A 275 -26.80 -3.07 9.19
CA ALA A 275 -26.42 -1.82 9.83
C ALA A 275 -26.25 -0.67 8.82
N ARG A 276 -25.55 -0.91 7.71
CA ARG A 276 -25.32 0.09 6.63
C ARG A 276 -26.61 0.49 5.92
N LEU A 277 -27.50 -0.47 5.69
CA LEU A 277 -28.81 -0.21 5.08
C LEU A 277 -29.74 0.59 6.00
N ILE A 278 -29.75 0.30 7.31
CA ILE A 278 -30.46 1.12 8.31
C ILE A 278 -29.90 2.54 8.33
N SER A 279 -28.57 2.67 8.26
CA SER A 279 -27.89 3.98 8.23
C SER A 279 -28.33 4.84 7.05
N GLY A 280 -28.54 4.25 5.87
CA GLY A 280 -29.11 4.93 4.70
C GLY A 280 -30.50 5.51 4.96
N LYS A 281 -31.38 4.72 5.59
CA LYS A 281 -32.75 5.15 5.94
C LYS A 281 -32.75 6.26 6.99
N LEU A 282 -31.92 6.11 8.04
CA LEU A 282 -31.76 7.13 9.08
C LEU A 282 -31.23 8.43 8.48
N GLY A 283 -30.21 8.36 7.63
CA GLY A 283 -29.62 9.52 6.95
C GLY A 283 -30.65 10.32 6.14
N ALA A 284 -31.45 9.64 5.31
CA ALA A 284 -32.50 10.28 4.50
C ALA A 284 -33.54 11.04 5.34
N SER A 285 -33.81 10.57 6.57
CA SER A 285 -34.79 11.19 7.47
C SER A 285 -34.17 12.21 8.44
N LEU A 286 -32.85 12.23 8.58
CA LEU A 286 -32.10 13.01 9.58
C LEU A 286 -32.54 14.48 9.68
N PRO A 287 -32.73 15.25 8.58
CA PRO A 287 -33.10 16.67 8.66
C PRO A 287 -34.47 16.95 9.28
N THR A 288 -35.33 15.93 9.36
CA THR A 288 -36.72 16.05 9.84
C THR A 288 -36.93 15.43 11.22
N MET A 289 -35.95 14.68 11.74
CA MET A 289 -36.07 13.97 13.02
C MET A 289 -36.04 14.89 14.24
N ASP A 290 -35.22 15.93 14.20
CA ASP A 290 -35.05 16.89 15.29
C ASP A 290 -34.52 18.22 14.75
N ALA A 291 -34.85 19.34 15.41
CA ALA A 291 -34.39 20.67 15.01
C ALA A 291 -32.85 20.78 14.97
N SER A 292 -32.14 20.09 15.89
CA SER A 292 -30.67 20.06 15.93
C SER A 292 -30.04 19.33 14.74
N LEU A 293 -30.81 18.52 14.02
CA LEU A 293 -30.33 17.70 12.89
C LEU A 293 -30.66 18.28 11.51
N LYS A 294 -31.35 19.43 11.45
CA LYS A 294 -31.86 20.03 10.20
C LYS A 294 -30.79 20.23 9.11
N LYS A 295 -29.55 20.54 9.50
CA LYS A 295 -28.40 20.74 8.58
C LYS A 295 -27.36 19.63 8.66
N ALA A 296 -27.62 18.64 9.53
CA ALA A 296 -26.66 17.61 9.85
C ALA A 296 -26.51 16.65 8.68
N ASN A 297 -25.34 16.05 8.50
CA ASN A 297 -25.12 15.01 7.50
C ASN A 297 -24.23 13.90 8.07
N ILE A 298 -24.45 12.66 7.63
CA ILE A 298 -23.60 11.52 8.03
C ILE A 298 -22.25 11.65 7.33
N ASN A 299 -21.18 11.76 8.11
CA ASN A 299 -19.83 11.88 7.60
C ASN A 299 -19.20 10.50 7.36
N GLN A 300 -19.23 9.63 8.35
CA GLN A 300 -18.53 8.35 8.39
C GLN A 300 -19.37 7.24 9.02
N PHE A 301 -19.08 6.01 8.60
CA PHE A 301 -19.46 4.78 9.27
C PHE A 301 -18.30 4.30 10.16
N PRO A 302 -18.58 3.53 11.23
CA PRO A 302 -17.56 2.75 11.89
C PRO A 302 -17.09 1.63 10.96
N LEU A 303 -15.93 1.04 11.27
CA LEU A 303 -15.40 -0.07 10.47
C LEU A 303 -16.21 -1.35 10.69
N GLU A 304 -16.73 -1.56 11.89
CA GLU A 304 -17.43 -2.78 12.29
C GLU A 304 -18.69 -2.50 13.11
N THR A 305 -19.62 -3.43 13.03
CA THR A 305 -20.83 -3.48 13.84
C THR A 305 -20.54 -4.11 15.20
N SER A 306 -21.12 -3.54 16.26
CA SER A 306 -21.10 -4.16 17.58
C SER A 306 -22.08 -5.34 17.61
N ILE A 307 -21.65 -6.51 18.10
CA ILE A 307 -22.52 -7.68 18.29
C ILE A 307 -22.71 -7.99 19.78
N TYR A 308 -23.91 -8.41 20.14
CA TYR A 308 -24.25 -8.77 21.52
C TYR A 308 -24.83 -10.19 21.56
N LEU A 309 -24.14 -11.08 22.27
CA LEU A 309 -24.55 -12.48 22.41
C LEU A 309 -25.70 -12.63 23.41
N GLU A 310 -26.53 -13.65 23.21
CA GLU A 310 -27.60 -14.03 24.14
C GLU A 310 -27.02 -14.69 25.42
N ASP A 311 -25.95 -15.47 25.28
CA ASP A 311 -25.20 -16.09 26.37
C ASP A 311 -23.74 -15.67 26.32
N SER A 312 -23.20 -15.19 27.44
CA SER A 312 -21.82 -14.74 27.59
C SER A 312 -20.91 -15.81 28.23
N LYS A 313 -21.43 -17.01 28.56
CA LYS A 313 -20.64 -18.09 29.17
C LYS A 313 -19.42 -18.42 28.33
N LEU A 314 -18.24 -18.37 28.96
CA LEU A 314 -16.97 -18.65 28.29
C LEU A 314 -16.86 -20.13 27.90
N PRO A 315 -16.25 -20.45 26.75
CA PRO A 315 -15.91 -21.84 26.42
C PRO A 315 -14.89 -22.40 27.43
N VAL A 316 -14.76 -23.73 27.46
CA VAL A 316 -13.73 -24.42 28.24
C VAL A 316 -12.66 -24.94 27.30
N PRO A 317 -11.44 -24.35 27.30
CA PRO A 317 -10.33 -24.86 26.50
C PRO A 317 -9.98 -26.30 26.86
N LYS A 318 -9.74 -27.13 25.83
CA LYS A 318 -9.32 -28.53 26.02
C LYS A 318 -7.81 -28.67 26.20
N LEU A 319 -7.04 -27.77 25.59
CA LEU A 319 -5.57 -27.80 25.59
C LEU A 319 -5.03 -27.02 26.79
N LYS A 320 -4.03 -27.59 27.47
CA LYS A 320 -3.20 -26.84 28.41
C LYS A 320 -2.47 -25.73 27.65
N GLY A 321 -2.39 -24.55 28.25
CA GLY A 321 -1.80 -23.38 27.59
C GLY A 321 -2.75 -22.59 26.69
N HIS A 322 -4.01 -23.01 26.50
CA HIS A 322 -5.04 -22.20 25.83
C HIS A 322 -5.89 -21.48 26.89
N TYR A 323 -5.76 -20.17 26.94
CA TYR A 323 -6.44 -19.27 27.88
C TYR A 323 -7.42 -18.37 27.13
N LEU A 324 -8.47 -17.94 27.83
CA LEU A 324 -9.51 -17.07 27.27
C LEU A 324 -9.63 -15.81 28.12
N LEU A 325 -9.65 -14.65 27.46
CA LEU A 325 -9.84 -13.36 28.11
C LEU A 325 -10.92 -12.60 27.34
N ALA A 326 -12.16 -12.68 27.80
CA ALA A 326 -13.25 -11.90 27.21
C ALA A 326 -13.17 -10.43 27.66
N ASP A 327 -13.56 -9.53 26.78
CA ASP A 327 -13.89 -8.16 27.19
C ASP A 327 -15.11 -8.19 28.10
N SER A 328 -14.95 -7.64 29.29
CA SER A 328 -16.06 -7.44 30.21
C SER A 328 -16.75 -6.13 29.85
N VAL A 329 -18.07 -6.18 29.74
CA VAL A 329 -19.03 -5.05 29.77
C VAL A 329 -19.47 -4.45 28.41
N ASN A 330 -20.78 -4.22 28.27
CA ASN A 330 -21.43 -3.56 27.11
C ASN A 330 -21.12 -2.05 27.01
N GLU A 331 -20.70 -1.43 28.11
CA GLU A 331 -20.34 -0.03 28.22
C GLU A 331 -18.92 0.09 28.80
N ILE A 332 -18.07 0.86 28.14
CA ILE A 332 -16.67 1.04 28.54
C ILE A 332 -16.60 2.28 29.43
N THR A 333 -16.12 2.10 30.66
CA THR A 333 -15.92 3.13 31.68
C THR A 333 -14.51 2.99 32.24
N GLY A 334 -13.99 3.99 32.96
CA GLY A 334 -12.72 3.84 33.66
C GLY A 334 -12.73 2.65 34.63
N LYS A 335 -13.85 2.42 35.32
CA LYS A 335 -14.04 1.26 36.20
C LYS A 335 -14.01 -0.08 35.45
N SER A 336 -14.66 -0.22 34.31
CA SER A 336 -14.64 -1.48 33.54
C SER A 336 -13.29 -1.73 32.88
N LEU A 337 -12.54 -0.67 32.51
CA LEU A 337 -11.16 -0.78 32.06
C LEU A 337 -10.24 -1.30 33.18
N LEU A 338 -10.38 -0.81 34.41
CA LEU A 338 -9.64 -1.33 35.57
C LEU A 338 -9.97 -2.81 35.87
N GLN A 339 -11.24 -3.20 35.71
CA GLN A 339 -11.64 -4.60 35.84
C GLN A 339 -11.03 -5.48 34.76
N THR A 340 -11.03 -4.99 33.51
CA THR A 340 -10.43 -5.69 32.37
C THR A 340 -8.91 -5.84 32.57
N GLU A 341 -8.23 -4.79 33.03
CA GLU A 341 -6.81 -4.83 33.37
C GLU A 341 -6.52 -5.85 34.49
N ALA A 342 -7.31 -5.85 35.56
CA ALA A 342 -7.16 -6.81 36.66
C ALA A 342 -7.38 -8.27 36.20
N ALA A 343 -8.37 -8.51 35.34
CA ALA A 343 -8.62 -9.83 34.75
C ALA A 343 -7.45 -10.28 33.85
N ALA A 344 -6.93 -9.38 33.01
CA ALA A 344 -5.76 -9.63 32.19
C ALA A 344 -4.53 -9.97 33.04
N GLN A 345 -4.29 -9.19 34.11
CA GLN A 345 -3.20 -9.43 35.05
C GLN A 345 -3.35 -10.79 35.74
N ALA A 346 -4.56 -11.19 36.15
CA ALA A 346 -4.82 -12.48 36.78
C ALA A 346 -4.52 -13.65 35.83
N ILE A 347 -4.93 -13.57 34.56
CA ILE A 347 -4.59 -14.59 33.55
C ILE A 347 -3.08 -14.66 33.35
N VAL A 348 -2.42 -13.51 33.17
CA VAL A 348 -0.95 -13.44 33.01
C VAL A 348 -0.22 -14.01 34.24
N ASN A 349 -0.75 -13.79 35.45
CA ASN A 349 -0.22 -14.38 36.68
C ASN A 349 -0.36 -15.91 36.73
N GLY A 350 -1.41 -16.45 36.11
CA GLY A 350 -1.69 -17.89 36.05
C GLY A 350 -1.08 -18.61 34.85
N LEU A 351 -0.34 -17.93 33.97
CA LEU A 351 0.29 -18.56 32.81
C LEU A 351 1.26 -19.66 33.25
N LYS A 352 1.07 -20.85 32.69
CA LYS A 352 1.94 -22.00 32.87
C LYS A 352 2.56 -22.33 31.53
N PHE A 353 3.88 -22.25 31.45
CA PHE A 353 4.60 -22.54 30.22
C PHE A 353 4.94 -24.03 30.16
N GLY A 354 4.45 -24.70 29.10
CA GLY A 354 4.87 -26.06 28.78
C GLY A 354 6.34 -26.12 28.33
N LYS A 355 6.89 -27.34 28.23
CA LYS A 355 8.21 -27.54 27.61
C LYS A 355 8.10 -27.29 26.11
N THR A 356 8.91 -26.37 25.58
CA THR A 356 9.09 -26.18 24.13
C THR A 356 9.95 -27.31 23.56
N GLY A 357 9.57 -27.84 22.40
CA GLY A 357 10.35 -28.87 21.68
C GLY A 357 9.70 -30.25 21.62
N THR A 358 8.46 -30.42 22.10
CA THR A 358 7.67 -31.62 21.79
C THR A 358 7.20 -31.58 20.33
N LYS A 359 7.10 -32.76 19.70
CA LYS A 359 6.72 -32.89 18.30
C LYS A 359 5.26 -32.45 18.13
N ILE A 360 5.01 -31.47 17.26
CA ILE A 360 3.64 -31.09 16.83
C ILE A 360 2.96 -32.34 16.26
N LYS A 361 1.75 -32.62 16.72
CA LYS A 361 0.95 -33.76 16.26
C LYS A 361 -0.29 -33.35 15.49
N THR A 362 -0.93 -32.26 15.90
CA THR A 362 -2.24 -31.88 15.36
C THR A 362 -2.34 -30.37 15.23
N LEU A 363 -2.95 -29.93 14.12
CA LEU A 363 -3.46 -28.58 13.90
C LEU A 363 -4.99 -28.60 14.08
N ALA A 364 -5.48 -27.95 15.12
CA ALA A 364 -6.91 -27.72 15.31
C ALA A 364 -7.33 -26.43 14.59
N ILE A 365 -8.27 -26.54 13.66
CA ILE A 365 -8.95 -25.40 13.01
C ILE A 365 -10.46 -25.54 13.21
N ILE A 366 -11.23 -24.48 12.96
CA ILE A 366 -12.69 -24.51 13.12
C ILE A 366 -13.29 -25.58 12.19
N GLY A 367 -13.83 -26.65 12.80
CA GLY A 367 -14.49 -27.77 12.11
C GLY A 367 -13.60 -28.95 11.73
N SER A 368 -12.27 -28.87 11.85
CA SER A 368 -11.34 -29.93 11.47
C SER A 368 -10.14 -30.03 12.41
N GLU A 369 -9.65 -31.25 12.61
CA GLU A 369 -8.33 -31.52 13.19
C GLU A 369 -7.46 -32.14 12.09
N ILE A 370 -6.32 -31.52 11.80
CA ILE A 370 -5.41 -31.93 10.71
C ILE A 370 -4.16 -32.55 11.34
N PRO A 371 -3.81 -33.80 10.99
CA PRO A 371 -2.60 -34.42 11.51
C PRO A 371 -1.35 -33.75 10.95
N ALA A 372 -0.30 -33.65 11.76
CA ALA A 372 0.97 -33.02 11.38
C ALA A 372 1.63 -33.65 10.16
N SER A 373 1.34 -34.92 9.85
CA SER A 373 1.80 -35.60 8.64
C SER A 373 1.22 -35.00 7.34
N SER A 374 0.14 -34.22 7.43
CA SER A 374 -0.47 -33.50 6.30
C SER A 374 -0.03 -32.03 6.21
N LEU A 375 0.89 -31.60 7.08
CA LEU A 375 1.38 -30.23 7.16
C LEU A 375 2.82 -30.17 6.67
N THR A 376 3.15 -29.12 5.93
CA THR A 376 4.53 -28.76 5.60
C THR A 376 4.84 -27.39 6.19
N PHE A 377 5.97 -27.28 6.89
CA PHE A 377 6.47 -26.04 7.45
C PHE A 377 7.75 -25.64 6.71
N THR A 378 7.81 -24.40 6.23
CA THR A 378 9.00 -23.83 5.56
C THR A 378 9.31 -22.48 6.16
N ASP A 379 10.59 -22.19 6.39
CA ASP A 379 11.01 -20.88 6.90
C ASP A 379 10.65 -19.80 5.87
N VAL A 380 10.15 -18.66 6.36
CA VAL A 380 9.76 -17.54 5.50
C VAL A 380 10.99 -16.68 5.17
N ASP A 381 11.10 -16.26 3.92
CA ASP A 381 12.09 -15.29 3.46
C ASP A 381 11.61 -13.84 3.69
N GLU A 382 11.72 -13.40 4.94
CA GLU A 382 11.37 -12.05 5.42
C GLU A 382 12.59 -11.38 6.08
N PRO A 383 13.58 -10.94 5.30
CA PRO A 383 14.77 -10.29 5.86
C PRO A 383 14.36 -8.99 6.55
N GLY A 384 14.82 -8.82 7.79
CA GLY A 384 14.38 -7.70 8.61
C GLY A 384 13.06 -7.95 9.34
N LEU A 385 12.56 -9.18 9.50
CA LEU A 385 11.46 -9.46 10.44
C LEU A 385 11.95 -10.37 11.58
N SER A 386 11.75 -9.94 12.83
CA SER A 386 12.18 -10.72 14.01
C SER A 386 11.17 -11.75 14.47
N VAL A 387 9.95 -11.72 13.93
CA VAL A 387 8.92 -12.73 14.18
C VAL A 387 9.30 -14.03 13.46
N PRO A 388 9.53 -15.15 14.19
CA PRO A 388 9.94 -16.43 13.59
C PRO A 388 8.74 -17.14 12.96
N LEU A 389 8.32 -16.66 11.79
CA LEU A 389 7.24 -17.26 11.00
C LEU A 389 7.75 -18.46 10.20
N GLN A 390 6.87 -19.45 10.03
CA GLN A 390 7.04 -20.53 9.05
C GLN A 390 5.77 -20.65 8.21
N THR A 391 5.88 -20.65 6.89
CA THR A 391 4.75 -20.95 5.99
C THR A 391 4.19 -22.32 6.34
N CYS A 392 2.88 -22.41 6.54
CA CYS A 392 2.18 -23.64 6.89
C CYS A 392 1.27 -24.05 5.71
N ALA A 393 1.71 -25.05 4.97
CA ALA A 393 1.03 -25.55 3.78
C ALA A 393 0.35 -26.90 4.04
N PHE A 394 -0.86 -27.06 3.49
CA PHE A 394 -1.63 -28.30 3.50
C PHE A 394 -2.70 -28.26 2.39
N ASN A 395 -3.28 -29.41 2.03
CA ASN A 395 -4.29 -29.46 0.96
C ASN A 395 -5.62 -28.84 1.42
N TYR A 396 -5.85 -27.57 1.05
CA TYR A 396 -7.05 -26.83 1.44
C TYR A 396 -8.34 -27.49 0.93
N GLU A 397 -8.35 -27.95 -0.32
CA GLU A 397 -9.54 -28.55 -0.93
C GLU A 397 -9.98 -29.82 -0.19
N GLN A 398 -9.03 -30.63 0.25
CA GLN A 398 -9.33 -31.88 0.95
C GLN A 398 -9.65 -31.67 2.43
N LEU A 399 -8.94 -30.77 3.11
CA LEU A 399 -8.91 -30.70 4.58
C LEU A 399 -9.82 -29.62 5.18
N ILE A 400 -10.20 -28.60 4.39
CA ILE A 400 -11.17 -27.57 4.79
C ILE A 400 -12.60 -28.04 4.49
N LYS A 401 -13.42 -28.18 5.54
CA LYS A 401 -14.83 -28.62 5.42
C LYS A 401 -15.77 -27.51 4.97
N ASN A 402 -15.46 -26.25 5.29
CA ASN A 402 -16.32 -25.12 4.96
C ASN A 402 -16.09 -24.73 3.50
N LYS A 403 -17.05 -25.07 2.64
CA LYS A 403 -16.98 -24.81 1.21
C LYS A 403 -18.18 -24.00 0.76
N GLN A 404 -17.93 -23.03 -0.10
CA GLN A 404 -18.95 -22.27 -0.82
C GLN A 404 -18.68 -22.35 -2.32
N GLN A 405 -19.71 -22.12 -3.14
CA GLN A 405 -19.60 -22.17 -4.59
C GLN A 405 -20.34 -20.99 -5.22
N CYS A 406 -19.82 -20.49 -6.32
CA CYS A 406 -20.45 -19.45 -7.15
C CYS A 406 -20.03 -19.61 -8.61
N GLN A 407 -20.67 -18.89 -9.52
CA GLN A 407 -20.23 -18.87 -10.92
C GLN A 407 -19.03 -17.94 -11.07
N VAL A 408 -19.17 -16.71 -10.53
CA VAL A 408 -18.13 -15.69 -10.56
C VAL A 408 -17.73 -15.32 -9.14
N LEU A 409 -16.45 -15.52 -8.83
CA LEU A 409 -15.86 -15.02 -7.61
C LEU A 409 -15.08 -13.74 -7.91
N VAL A 410 -15.27 -12.69 -7.13
CA VAL A 410 -14.42 -11.50 -7.18
C VAL A 410 -13.64 -11.41 -5.87
N ALA A 411 -12.33 -11.64 -5.95
CA ALA A 411 -11.42 -11.57 -4.80
C ALA A 411 -10.85 -10.15 -4.72
N GLY A 412 -11.21 -9.40 -3.68
CA GLY A 412 -10.95 -7.98 -3.55
C GLY A 412 -12.11 -7.14 -4.07
N GLY A 413 -12.76 -6.41 -3.17
CA GLY A 413 -13.87 -5.48 -3.40
C GLY A 413 -13.41 -4.02 -3.46
N GLY A 414 -12.16 -3.79 -3.89
CA GLY A 414 -11.59 -2.46 -4.09
C GLY A 414 -12.25 -1.68 -5.24
N THR A 415 -11.63 -0.60 -5.70
CA THR A 415 -12.14 0.25 -6.80
C THR A 415 -12.57 -0.55 -8.02
N ALA A 416 -11.72 -1.44 -8.54
CA ALA A 416 -12.05 -2.22 -9.74
C ALA A 416 -12.91 -3.44 -9.39
N GLY A 417 -12.61 -4.10 -8.27
CA GLY A 417 -13.30 -5.31 -7.82
C GLY A 417 -14.78 -5.10 -7.50
N ALA A 418 -15.14 -4.02 -6.80
CA ALA A 418 -16.54 -3.69 -6.53
C ALA A 418 -17.36 -3.55 -7.81
N LEU A 419 -16.76 -3.00 -8.87
CA LEU A 419 -17.42 -2.83 -10.16
C LEU A 419 -17.38 -4.11 -11.00
N ALA A 420 -16.36 -4.95 -10.87
CA ALA A 420 -16.36 -6.29 -11.45
C ALA A 420 -17.50 -7.15 -10.86
N ALA A 421 -17.73 -7.06 -9.55
CA ALA A 421 -18.86 -7.72 -8.93
C ALA A 421 -20.19 -7.20 -9.48
N LEU A 422 -20.35 -5.87 -9.59
CA LEU A 422 -21.55 -5.26 -10.16
C LEU A 422 -21.76 -5.68 -11.63
N GLY A 423 -20.71 -5.68 -12.46
CA GLY A 423 -20.78 -6.09 -13.86
C GLY A 423 -21.18 -7.56 -14.04
N ALA A 424 -20.68 -8.44 -13.17
CA ALA A 424 -21.07 -9.85 -13.19
C ALA A 424 -22.53 -10.06 -12.76
N VAL A 425 -22.97 -9.34 -11.72
CA VAL A 425 -24.35 -9.35 -11.22
C VAL A 425 -25.33 -8.79 -12.25
N ASP A 426 -25.00 -7.70 -12.94
CA ASP A 426 -25.82 -7.11 -14.00
C ASP A 426 -26.03 -8.09 -15.18
N LYS A 427 -25.07 -8.99 -15.42
CA LYS A 427 -25.17 -10.09 -16.39
C LYS A 427 -25.84 -11.34 -15.83
N GLY A 428 -26.37 -11.28 -14.61
CA GLY A 428 -27.16 -12.33 -13.96
C GLY A 428 -26.35 -13.50 -13.40
N ALA A 429 -25.03 -13.37 -13.25
CA ALA A 429 -24.22 -14.43 -12.67
C ALA A 429 -24.46 -14.56 -11.14
N ASN A 430 -24.42 -15.79 -10.64
CA ASN A 430 -24.29 -16.03 -9.21
C ASN A 430 -22.89 -15.58 -8.75
N THR A 431 -22.81 -14.38 -8.21
CA THR A 431 -21.55 -13.71 -7.88
C THR A 431 -21.33 -13.61 -6.37
N ILE A 432 -20.13 -13.98 -5.93
CA ILE A 432 -19.62 -13.67 -4.59
C ILE A 432 -18.47 -12.67 -4.75
N VAL A 433 -18.53 -11.53 -4.06
CA VAL A 433 -17.38 -10.65 -3.86
C VAL A 433 -16.86 -10.79 -2.44
N VAL A 434 -15.55 -10.80 -2.29
CA VAL A 434 -14.85 -10.95 -1.01
C VAL A 434 -13.96 -9.74 -0.80
N ASP A 435 -14.00 -9.12 0.37
CA ASP A 435 -13.05 -8.07 0.74
C ASP A 435 -12.70 -8.14 2.22
N TYR A 436 -11.50 -7.67 2.56
CA TYR A 436 -11.02 -7.56 3.92
C TYR A 436 -11.81 -6.54 4.74
N PHE A 437 -12.23 -5.43 4.13
CA PHE A 437 -13.06 -4.43 4.79
C PHE A 437 -14.54 -4.80 4.74
N ASN A 438 -15.33 -4.17 5.61
CA ASN A 438 -16.79 -4.30 5.60
C ASN A 438 -17.48 -3.34 4.62
N ASP A 439 -16.71 -2.61 3.82
CA ASP A 439 -17.20 -1.65 2.82
C ASP A 439 -16.41 -1.81 1.53
N LEU A 440 -17.13 -1.71 0.40
CA LEU A 440 -16.57 -1.82 -0.94
C LEU A 440 -16.09 -0.47 -1.48
N GLY A 441 -15.26 -0.51 -2.53
CA GLY A 441 -14.79 0.66 -3.29
C GLY A 441 -13.34 1.07 -3.02
N GLY A 442 -12.63 0.35 -2.16
CA GLY A 442 -11.17 0.45 -1.96
C GLY A 442 -10.65 1.88 -1.75
N THR A 443 -9.73 2.32 -2.60
CA THR A 443 -9.06 3.63 -2.49
C THR A 443 -10.04 4.82 -2.46
N LYS A 444 -11.19 4.74 -3.14
CA LYS A 444 -12.22 5.79 -3.09
C LYS A 444 -12.98 5.83 -1.77
N THR A 445 -13.11 4.71 -1.07
CA THR A 445 -13.94 4.62 0.14
C THR A 445 -13.08 4.44 1.36
N MET A 446 -12.42 3.29 1.49
CA MET A 446 -11.54 2.96 2.60
C MET A 446 -10.23 3.72 2.59
N GLY A 447 -9.73 4.13 1.42
CA GLY A 447 -8.50 4.93 1.26
C GLY A 447 -8.67 6.45 1.21
N GLY A 448 -9.91 6.97 1.14
CA GLY A 448 -10.17 8.42 1.23
C GLY A 448 -9.87 9.26 -0.03
N VAL A 449 -9.44 8.67 -1.14
CA VAL A 449 -9.04 9.40 -2.35
C VAL A 449 -10.24 9.84 -3.18
N MET A 450 -10.95 10.90 -2.77
CA MET A 450 -12.22 11.26 -3.41
C MET A 450 -12.08 11.97 -4.77
N GLY A 451 -10.98 12.68 -5.03
CA GLY A 451 -10.74 13.39 -6.29
C GLY A 451 -10.44 12.48 -7.49
N TYR A 452 -10.68 12.97 -8.70
CA TYR A 452 -10.25 12.33 -9.95
C TYR A 452 -9.22 13.23 -10.62
N TYR A 453 -7.96 12.82 -10.59
CA TYR A 453 -6.85 13.53 -11.24
C TYR A 453 -7.03 13.45 -12.77
N HIS A 454 -6.66 12.32 -13.36
CA HIS A 454 -6.87 11.98 -14.76
C HIS A 454 -7.96 10.91 -14.95
N GLY A 455 -7.89 10.15 -16.04
CA GLY A 455 -8.84 9.14 -16.49
C GLY A 455 -9.87 9.66 -17.50
N VAL A 456 -10.49 8.73 -18.22
CA VAL A 456 -11.49 8.97 -19.27
C VAL A 456 -12.84 9.32 -18.63
N LYS A 457 -12.90 10.49 -17.96
CA LYS A 457 -14.07 10.98 -17.21
C LYS A 457 -15.31 11.21 -18.08
N GLU A 458 -15.14 11.30 -19.40
CA GLU A 458 -16.22 11.39 -20.37
C GLU A 458 -16.88 10.05 -20.70
N HIS A 459 -16.32 8.93 -20.25
CA HIS A 459 -16.87 7.60 -20.49
C HIS A 459 -18.29 7.47 -19.91
N LYS A 460 -19.26 7.02 -20.74
CA LYS A 460 -20.69 6.98 -20.37
C LYS A 460 -20.98 6.17 -19.12
N PHE A 461 -20.40 4.97 -19.00
CA PHE A 461 -20.56 4.14 -17.79
C PHE A 461 -20.02 4.82 -16.53
N PHE A 462 -18.81 5.40 -16.59
CA PHE A 462 -18.21 6.11 -15.46
C PHE A 462 -19.12 7.24 -14.97
N LYS A 463 -19.62 8.09 -15.89
CA LYS A 463 -20.57 9.17 -15.55
C LYS A 463 -21.82 8.63 -14.89
N LYS A 464 -22.49 7.64 -15.51
CA LYS A 464 -23.69 7.00 -14.97
C LYS A 464 -23.47 6.50 -13.54
N GLN A 465 -22.41 5.71 -13.33
CA GLN A 465 -22.06 5.15 -12.02
C GLN A 465 -21.76 6.26 -11.01
N ASN A 466 -21.00 7.28 -11.41
CA ASN A 466 -20.62 8.38 -10.53
C ASN A 466 -21.83 9.19 -10.09
N ASP A 467 -22.71 9.54 -11.04
CA ASP A 467 -23.93 10.30 -10.79
C ASP A 467 -24.90 9.52 -9.89
N GLU A 468 -25.01 8.20 -10.09
CA GLU A 468 -25.83 7.36 -9.23
C GLU A 468 -25.28 7.26 -7.80
N ALA A 469 -23.96 7.12 -7.64
CA ALA A 469 -23.33 7.13 -6.33
C ALA A 469 -23.48 8.48 -5.62
N GLU A 470 -23.38 9.59 -6.36
CA GLU A 470 -23.60 10.94 -5.82
C GLU A 470 -25.08 11.20 -5.48
N ARG A 471 -26.02 10.68 -6.30
CA ARG A 471 -27.45 10.71 -6.00
C ARG A 471 -27.75 9.96 -4.71
N ILE A 472 -27.24 8.75 -4.54
CA ILE A 472 -27.42 8.00 -3.28
C ILE A 472 -26.86 8.79 -2.10
N ALA A 473 -25.65 9.35 -2.22
CA ALA A 473 -25.07 10.18 -1.16
C ALA A 473 -25.98 11.36 -0.78
N PHE A 474 -26.55 12.04 -1.77
CA PHE A 474 -27.49 13.15 -1.56
C PHE A 474 -28.80 12.68 -0.90
N GLU A 475 -29.46 11.66 -1.46
CA GLU A 475 -30.73 11.13 -0.97
C GLU A 475 -30.65 10.58 0.46
N THR A 476 -29.50 10.00 0.83
CA THR A 476 -29.27 9.48 2.18
C THR A 476 -28.57 10.47 3.10
N ASN A 477 -28.39 11.73 2.68
CA ASN A 477 -27.75 12.80 3.46
C ASN A 477 -26.37 12.39 4.04
N MET A 478 -25.55 11.79 3.18
CA MET A 478 -24.22 11.25 3.49
C MET A 478 -23.13 12.02 2.76
N SER A 479 -21.90 11.95 3.28
CA SER A 479 -20.72 12.35 2.53
C SER A 479 -20.61 11.53 1.22
N LYS A 480 -20.00 12.11 0.18
CA LYS A 480 -19.79 11.41 -1.12
C LYS A 480 -19.12 10.05 -0.95
N LYS A 481 -18.21 9.94 0.02
CA LYS A 481 -17.53 8.69 0.38
C LYS A 481 -18.51 7.65 0.90
N THR A 482 -19.32 8.01 1.90
CA THR A 482 -20.22 7.09 2.59
C THR A 482 -21.40 6.68 1.71
N GLY A 483 -21.96 7.59 0.92
CA GLY A 483 -22.97 7.25 -0.09
C GLY A 483 -22.45 6.29 -1.15
N ARG A 484 -21.17 6.41 -1.55
CA ARG A 484 -20.54 5.47 -2.49
C ARG A 484 -20.37 4.06 -1.93
N LYS A 485 -20.06 3.91 -0.63
CA LYS A 485 -20.06 2.60 0.04
C LYS A 485 -21.44 1.94 -0.08
N LEU A 486 -22.50 2.71 0.17
CA LEU A 486 -23.88 2.24 0.08
C LEU A 486 -24.29 1.90 -1.37
N TYR A 487 -23.87 2.70 -2.35
CA TYR A 487 -24.04 2.40 -3.78
C TYR A 487 -23.52 1.01 -4.13
N HIS A 488 -22.27 0.69 -3.77
CA HIS A 488 -21.68 -0.61 -4.07
C HIS A 488 -22.39 -1.76 -3.37
N LEU A 489 -22.68 -1.61 -2.07
CA LEU A 489 -23.40 -2.64 -1.32
C LEU A 489 -24.79 -2.91 -1.92
N GLN A 490 -25.56 -1.86 -2.19
CA GLN A 490 -26.92 -2.00 -2.74
C GLN A 490 -26.91 -2.55 -4.16
N GLY A 491 -26.00 -2.09 -5.02
CA GLY A 491 -25.92 -2.56 -6.41
C GLY A 491 -25.69 -4.07 -6.49
N ILE A 492 -24.80 -4.60 -5.65
CA ILE A 492 -24.49 -6.03 -5.64
C ILE A 492 -25.60 -6.84 -4.97
N THR A 493 -26.03 -6.45 -3.76
CA THR A 493 -26.99 -7.25 -2.98
C THR A 493 -28.40 -7.22 -3.56
N LYS A 494 -28.87 -6.08 -4.09
CA LYS A 494 -30.19 -6.00 -4.75
C LYS A 494 -30.22 -6.73 -6.09
N GLY A 495 -29.07 -6.85 -6.76
CA GLY A 495 -28.94 -7.63 -7.99
C GLY A 495 -28.79 -9.15 -7.74
N GLY A 496 -28.79 -9.61 -6.49
CA GLY A 496 -28.67 -11.03 -6.13
C GLY A 496 -27.25 -11.53 -5.88
N GLY A 497 -26.24 -10.64 -5.96
CA GLY A 497 -24.87 -10.95 -5.56
C GLY A 497 -24.69 -10.99 -4.03
N ARG A 498 -23.63 -11.67 -3.59
CA ARG A 498 -23.27 -11.80 -2.17
C ARG A 498 -21.94 -11.08 -1.90
N PHE A 499 -21.89 -10.31 -0.82
CA PHE A 499 -20.65 -9.70 -0.33
C PHE A 499 -20.20 -10.39 0.96
N LEU A 500 -19.03 -11.02 0.94
CA LEU A 500 -18.38 -11.56 2.13
C LEU A 500 -17.39 -10.52 2.65
N ALA A 501 -17.87 -9.71 3.57
CA ALA A 501 -17.13 -8.68 4.29
C ALA A 501 -16.18 -9.27 5.34
N GLY A 502 -15.16 -8.50 5.74
CA GLY A 502 -14.28 -8.87 6.86
C GLY A 502 -13.36 -10.07 6.56
N ALA A 503 -13.09 -10.33 5.29
CA ALA A 503 -12.53 -11.58 4.80
C ALA A 503 -11.11 -11.43 4.27
N MET A 504 -10.18 -12.13 4.93
CA MET A 504 -8.79 -12.15 4.56
C MET A 504 -8.54 -13.22 3.51
N MET A 505 -8.10 -12.82 2.32
CA MET A 505 -7.75 -13.75 1.26
C MET A 505 -6.32 -14.24 1.50
N CYS A 506 -6.14 -15.54 1.70
CA CYS A 506 -4.89 -16.11 2.22
C CYS A 506 -4.41 -17.37 1.48
N GLY A 507 -4.96 -17.65 0.30
CA GLY A 507 -4.47 -18.73 -0.57
C GLY A 507 -5.34 -18.98 -1.79
N SER A 508 -4.87 -19.86 -2.66
CA SER A 508 -5.55 -20.30 -3.88
C SER A 508 -5.69 -21.82 -3.90
N VAL A 509 -6.78 -22.32 -4.51
CA VAL A 509 -6.99 -23.74 -4.79
C VAL A 509 -6.81 -23.96 -6.29
N VAL A 510 -5.77 -24.70 -6.66
CA VAL A 510 -5.37 -24.90 -8.06
C VAL A 510 -5.44 -26.39 -8.41
N GLY A 511 -6.06 -26.70 -9.54
CA GLY A 511 -6.06 -28.04 -10.13
C GLY A 511 -5.39 -28.00 -11.51
N GLY A 512 -4.20 -28.59 -11.65
CA GLY A 512 -3.38 -28.45 -12.84
C GLY A 512 -2.96 -26.98 -13.03
N ASN A 513 -3.24 -26.40 -14.20
CA ASN A 513 -3.01 -24.97 -14.48
C ASN A 513 -4.32 -24.17 -14.46
N THR A 514 -5.27 -24.56 -13.60
CA THR A 514 -6.56 -23.87 -13.51
C THR A 514 -6.87 -23.53 -12.06
N LEU A 515 -7.13 -22.25 -11.79
CA LEU A 515 -7.66 -21.81 -10.51
C LEU A 515 -9.09 -22.35 -10.34
N LYS A 516 -9.34 -23.05 -9.23
CA LYS A 516 -10.64 -23.65 -8.89
C LYS A 516 -11.37 -22.90 -7.77
N GLY A 517 -10.65 -22.05 -7.04
CA GLY A 517 -11.19 -21.28 -5.94
C GLY A 517 -10.11 -20.60 -5.12
N ILE A 518 -10.51 -19.94 -4.05
CA ILE A 518 -9.60 -19.28 -3.12
C ILE A 518 -9.82 -19.79 -1.69
N LEU A 519 -8.82 -19.59 -0.84
CA LEU A 519 -8.90 -19.75 0.60
C LEU A 519 -9.07 -18.38 1.26
N ILE A 520 -10.05 -18.28 2.15
CA ILE A 520 -10.27 -17.08 2.97
C ILE A 520 -10.25 -17.42 4.46
N CYS A 521 -9.91 -16.44 5.29
CA CYS A 521 -10.07 -16.47 6.74
C CYS A 521 -11.06 -15.38 7.18
N ARG A 522 -12.08 -15.76 7.96
CA ARG A 522 -13.05 -14.83 8.58
C ARG A 522 -13.25 -15.19 10.04
N HIS A 523 -12.87 -14.28 10.95
CA HIS A 523 -13.00 -14.50 12.40
C HIS A 523 -12.33 -15.82 12.85
N GLY A 524 -11.14 -16.07 12.31
CA GLY A 524 -10.37 -17.30 12.51
C GLY A 524 -10.90 -18.56 11.82
N LYS A 525 -11.97 -18.47 11.03
CA LYS A 525 -12.52 -19.59 10.27
C LYS A 525 -11.96 -19.62 8.86
N LEU A 526 -11.31 -20.73 8.50
CA LEU A 526 -10.89 -21.00 7.12
C LEU A 526 -12.06 -21.55 6.28
N GLU A 527 -12.23 -20.98 5.09
CA GLU A 527 -13.25 -21.37 4.12
C GLU A 527 -12.68 -21.38 2.70
N VAL A 528 -13.10 -22.37 1.91
CA VAL A 528 -12.79 -22.44 0.47
C VAL A 528 -13.99 -21.95 -0.32
N ILE A 529 -13.78 -21.01 -1.24
CA ILE A 529 -14.80 -20.56 -2.18
C ILE A 529 -14.40 -21.04 -3.57
N GLN A 530 -15.14 -22.00 -4.10
CA GLN A 530 -14.94 -22.49 -5.47
C GLN A 530 -15.74 -21.65 -6.46
N SER A 531 -15.23 -21.54 -7.68
CA SER A 531 -15.88 -20.78 -8.75
C SER A 531 -15.58 -21.33 -10.13
N ASN A 532 -16.43 -21.00 -11.11
CA ASN A 532 -16.14 -21.29 -12.52
C ASN A 532 -15.05 -20.33 -13.03
N VAL A 533 -15.15 -19.05 -12.64
CA VAL A 533 -14.17 -18.00 -12.97
C VAL A 533 -13.96 -17.14 -11.73
N THR A 534 -12.70 -16.81 -11.46
CA THR A 534 -12.33 -15.80 -10.45
C THR A 534 -11.82 -14.55 -11.13
N VAL A 535 -12.20 -13.38 -10.61
CA VAL A 535 -11.57 -12.09 -10.90
C VAL A 535 -10.68 -11.73 -9.71
N ASP A 536 -9.38 -11.63 -9.92
CA ASP A 536 -8.45 -11.03 -8.96
C ASP A 536 -8.57 -9.51 -9.05
N GLY A 537 -9.39 -8.95 -8.15
CA GLY A 537 -9.58 -7.52 -7.92
C GLY A 537 -8.88 -7.02 -6.65
N THR A 538 -7.90 -7.76 -6.12
CA THR A 538 -7.17 -7.41 -4.89
C THR A 538 -6.36 -6.13 -5.05
N GLY A 539 -6.00 -5.79 -6.29
CA GLY A 539 -5.08 -4.70 -6.63
C GLY A 539 -3.60 -5.07 -6.45
N ASP A 540 -3.28 -6.18 -5.78
CA ASP A 540 -1.90 -6.63 -5.54
C ASP A 540 -1.57 -7.96 -6.26
N GLY A 541 -2.54 -8.52 -7.00
CA GLY A 541 -2.39 -9.78 -7.71
C GLY A 541 -2.18 -10.97 -6.77
N ASP A 542 -2.70 -10.91 -5.54
CA ASP A 542 -2.42 -11.90 -4.50
C ASP A 542 -2.96 -13.30 -4.90
N ILE A 543 -4.16 -13.38 -5.48
CA ILE A 543 -4.77 -14.66 -5.88
C ILE A 543 -4.00 -15.27 -7.04
N ALA A 544 -3.62 -14.46 -8.02
CA ALA A 544 -2.77 -14.88 -9.13
C ALA A 544 -1.42 -15.40 -8.64
N ALA A 545 -0.76 -14.70 -7.72
CA ALA A 545 0.52 -15.10 -7.15
C ALA A 545 0.41 -16.40 -6.35
N PHE A 546 -0.61 -16.55 -5.50
CA PHE A 546 -0.89 -17.79 -4.78
C PHE A 546 -1.18 -18.97 -5.72
N ALA A 547 -1.72 -18.69 -6.90
CA ALA A 547 -1.99 -19.70 -7.92
C ALA A 547 -0.76 -20.04 -8.80
N GLY A 548 0.38 -19.40 -8.55
CA GLY A 548 1.63 -19.66 -9.28
C GLY A 548 1.78 -18.86 -10.58
N ALA A 549 1.01 -17.78 -10.79
CA ALA A 549 1.21 -16.90 -11.93
C ALA A 549 2.54 -16.13 -11.80
N ALA A 550 3.26 -15.99 -12.91
CA ALA A 550 4.44 -15.14 -12.97
C ALA A 550 4.05 -13.66 -12.92
N PHE A 551 4.93 -12.81 -12.38
CA PHE A 551 4.68 -11.38 -12.24
C PHE A 551 5.99 -10.58 -12.19
N ALA A 552 5.89 -9.30 -12.51
CA ALA A 552 6.91 -8.28 -12.26
C ALA A 552 6.50 -7.35 -11.11
N LEU A 553 7.47 -6.70 -10.46
CA LEU A 553 7.26 -5.75 -9.37
C LEU A 553 8.29 -4.62 -9.46
N GLY A 554 7.84 -3.37 -9.28
CA GLY A 554 8.73 -2.20 -9.25
C GLY A 554 9.51 -1.97 -10.55
N SER A 555 10.53 -1.13 -10.45
CA SER A 555 11.57 -0.90 -11.46
C SER A 555 12.38 -2.20 -11.69
N SER A 556 12.65 -2.55 -12.95
CA SER A 556 13.39 -3.78 -13.31
C SER A 556 14.82 -3.83 -12.74
N ARG A 557 15.46 -2.67 -12.59
CA ARG A 557 16.84 -2.55 -12.08
C ARG A 557 16.90 -2.54 -10.56
N THR A 558 16.16 -1.63 -9.93
CA THR A 558 16.26 -1.34 -8.49
C THR A 558 15.23 -2.08 -7.66
N GLY A 559 14.19 -2.65 -8.29
CA GLY A 559 13.04 -3.23 -7.62
C GLY A 559 12.14 -2.19 -6.93
N GLU A 560 12.50 -0.91 -6.96
CA GLU A 560 11.75 0.16 -6.28
C GLU A 560 10.34 0.29 -6.85
N THR A 561 9.36 0.32 -5.97
CA THR A 561 7.97 0.63 -6.29
C THR A 561 7.73 2.14 -6.20
N GLN A 562 6.58 2.59 -6.69
CA GLN A 562 6.09 3.92 -6.32
C GLN A 562 5.80 4.03 -4.83
N ASN A 563 5.88 5.26 -4.32
CA ASN A 563 5.52 5.52 -2.94
C ASN A 563 4.07 5.09 -2.64
N TYR A 564 3.81 4.78 -1.38
CA TYR A 564 2.45 4.60 -0.88
C TYR A 564 2.02 5.84 -0.10
N SER A 565 0.70 6.04 -0.02
CA SER A 565 0.09 7.11 0.78
C SER A 565 -0.88 6.53 1.82
N GLN A 566 -1.18 7.33 2.84
CA GLN A 566 -2.33 7.13 3.72
C GLN A 566 -2.99 8.50 3.97
N TRP A 567 -4.32 8.52 4.01
CA TRP A 567 -5.09 9.76 4.08
C TRP A 567 -5.65 9.99 5.48
N ASP A 568 -5.40 11.17 6.03
CA ASP A 568 -6.04 11.62 7.25
C ASP A 568 -7.52 11.96 6.98
N VAL A 569 -8.37 11.83 8.00
CA VAL A 569 -9.79 12.15 7.88
C VAL A 569 -10.00 13.64 8.21
N ALA A 570 -10.51 14.40 7.25
CA ALA A 570 -10.96 15.77 7.49
C ALA A 570 -12.41 15.78 8.04
N ALA A 571 -12.63 16.44 9.18
CA ALA A 571 -13.97 16.71 9.72
C ALA A 571 -14.65 17.88 8.98
N THR A 572 -14.25 19.13 9.30
CA THR A 572 -14.67 20.38 8.61
C THR A 572 -13.50 21.37 8.56
N GLY A 573 -13.47 22.27 7.56
CA GLY A 573 -12.41 23.26 7.37
C GLY A 573 -11.20 22.78 6.54
N LYS A 574 -10.20 23.66 6.37
CA LYS A 574 -8.92 23.34 5.72
C LYS A 574 -7.96 22.85 6.82
N LEU A 575 -7.57 21.57 6.78
CA LEU A 575 -6.53 21.05 7.67
C LEU A 575 -5.19 21.76 7.37
N PRO A 576 -4.35 22.04 8.38
CA PRO A 576 -2.93 22.27 8.14
C PRO A 576 -2.38 20.94 7.61
N SER A 577 -1.87 20.99 6.38
CA SER A 577 -1.43 19.90 5.52
C SER A 577 -2.59 19.17 4.82
N ALA A 578 -2.64 19.29 3.50
CA ALA A 578 -3.77 18.85 2.70
C ALA A 578 -3.81 17.31 2.57
N THR A 579 -4.39 16.61 3.55
CA THR A 579 -5.02 15.26 3.52
C THR A 579 -4.27 14.07 2.88
N ASN A 580 -3.12 14.27 2.26
CA ASN A 580 -2.32 13.28 1.54
C ASN A 580 -0.88 13.37 2.03
N ARG A 581 -0.39 12.29 2.61
CA ARG A 581 1.01 12.12 2.94
C ARG A 581 1.54 10.96 2.12
N ASP A 582 2.47 11.26 1.24
CA ASP A 582 3.33 10.27 0.63
C ASP A 582 4.39 9.91 1.69
N TYR A 583 4.37 8.65 2.10
CA TYR A 583 5.12 8.19 3.27
C TYR A 583 6.46 7.58 2.89
N ASP A 584 6.44 6.59 2.00
CA ASP A 584 7.63 5.80 1.69
C ASP A 584 7.41 4.88 0.50
N ILE A 585 8.46 4.17 0.07
CA ILE A 585 8.38 3.00 -0.81
C ILE A 585 8.28 1.71 0.00
N ILE A 586 7.52 0.74 -0.52
CA ILE A 586 7.39 -0.59 0.08
C ILE A 586 7.27 -1.68 -0.98
N ASP A 587 7.88 -2.83 -0.70
CA ASP A 587 7.50 -4.09 -1.32
C ASP A 587 6.37 -4.74 -0.49
N ASN A 588 5.11 -4.41 -0.81
CA ASN A 588 3.97 -4.94 -0.06
C ASN A 588 3.74 -6.46 -0.22
N THR A 589 4.57 -7.16 -1.00
CA THR A 589 4.62 -8.63 -1.06
C THR A 589 5.35 -9.24 0.12
N LYS A 590 6.02 -8.42 0.93
CA LYS A 590 6.70 -8.79 2.17
C LYS A 590 5.88 -8.41 3.40
N ILE A 591 5.83 -9.30 4.39
CA ILE A 591 5.17 -9.07 5.69
C ILE A 591 5.86 -7.92 6.41
N SER A 592 7.19 -7.92 6.43
CA SER A 592 8.00 -6.88 7.08
C SER A 592 7.64 -5.47 6.57
N GLU A 593 7.59 -5.29 5.26
CA GLU A 593 7.31 -4.02 4.61
C GLU A 593 5.86 -3.55 4.82
N LEU A 594 4.87 -4.45 4.79
CA LEU A 594 3.48 -4.09 5.10
C LEU A 594 3.34 -3.63 6.55
N GLN A 595 3.92 -4.35 7.51
CA GLN A 595 3.87 -3.96 8.92
C GLN A 595 4.60 -2.64 9.17
N ARG A 596 5.78 -2.46 8.55
CA ARG A 596 6.54 -1.20 8.58
C ARG A 596 5.71 -0.03 8.07
N ALA A 597 5.03 -0.20 6.94
CA ALA A 597 4.13 0.81 6.38
C ALA A 597 3.02 1.19 7.36
N LEU A 598 2.36 0.19 7.96
CA LEU A 598 1.31 0.44 8.94
C LEU A 598 1.87 1.21 10.15
N PHE A 599 3.03 0.83 10.67
CA PHE A 599 3.60 1.45 11.87
C PHE A 599 4.02 2.90 11.61
N LEU A 600 4.70 3.15 10.49
CA LEU A 600 5.09 4.50 10.08
C LEU A 600 3.86 5.40 9.88
N SER A 601 2.83 4.88 9.21
CA SER A 601 1.64 5.68 8.94
C SER A 601 0.89 6.03 10.23
N HIS A 602 0.76 5.08 11.18
CA HIS A 602 0.19 5.36 12.50
C HIS A 602 0.98 6.39 13.30
N HIS A 603 2.31 6.36 13.19
CA HIS A 603 3.19 7.28 13.91
C HIS A 603 2.90 8.73 13.52
N GLU A 604 2.87 9.02 12.21
CA GLU A 604 2.72 10.39 11.74
C GLU A 604 1.26 10.84 11.52
N ALA A 605 0.30 9.92 11.46
CA ALA A 605 -1.11 10.27 11.20
C ALA A 605 -1.72 11.19 12.26
N HIS A 606 -2.82 11.85 11.90
CA HIS A 606 -3.54 12.78 12.76
C HIS A 606 -4.10 12.12 14.03
N HIS A 607 -4.19 12.90 15.10
CA HIS A 607 -4.79 12.47 16.36
C HIS A 607 -6.30 12.29 16.23
N TYR A 608 -7.00 13.08 15.42
CA TYR A 608 -8.44 12.95 15.22
C TYR A 608 -8.82 11.59 14.62
N ASP A 609 -8.46 11.31 13.36
CA ASP A 609 -8.62 10.01 12.70
C ASP A 609 -7.89 9.96 11.34
N PHE A 610 -7.67 8.76 10.82
CA PHE A 610 -7.06 8.49 9.51
C PHE A 610 -7.59 7.20 8.90
N HIS A 611 -7.56 7.11 7.57
CA HIS A 611 -8.09 5.98 6.82
C HIS A 611 -7.32 4.67 7.12
N PRO A 612 -8.00 3.51 7.28
CA PRO A 612 -7.35 2.24 7.63
C PRO A 612 -6.62 1.57 6.45
N PHE A 613 -6.82 2.07 5.22
CA PHE A 613 -6.29 1.48 4.00
C PHE A 613 -5.01 2.18 3.55
N LEU A 614 -3.94 1.41 3.35
CA LEU A 614 -2.73 1.92 2.69
C LEU A 614 -2.99 2.03 1.18
N THR A 615 -2.88 3.23 0.62
CA THR A 615 -3.09 3.45 -0.81
C THR A 615 -1.79 3.16 -1.56
N VAL A 616 -1.46 1.87 -1.69
CA VAL A 616 -0.33 1.39 -2.49
C VAL A 616 -0.59 1.65 -3.98
N ARG A 617 0.36 2.32 -4.63
CA ARG A 617 0.25 2.73 -6.05
C ARG A 617 0.69 1.64 -7.02
N GLU A 618 1.63 0.81 -6.60
CA GLU A 618 2.25 -0.23 -7.41
C GLU A 618 2.52 -1.50 -6.59
N SER A 619 2.19 -2.65 -7.17
CA SER A 619 2.47 -3.97 -6.63
C SER A 619 2.69 -4.94 -7.81
N ARG A 620 2.40 -6.22 -7.64
CA ARG A 620 2.60 -7.24 -8.68
C ARG A 620 1.80 -6.91 -9.94
N ARG A 621 2.47 -6.96 -11.09
CA ARG A 621 1.87 -6.90 -12.42
C ARG A 621 1.96 -8.30 -13.03
N ILE A 622 0.81 -8.95 -13.18
CA ILE A 622 0.76 -10.36 -13.57
C ILE A 622 1.13 -10.51 -15.05
N GLU A 623 1.88 -11.55 -15.41
CA GLU A 623 2.16 -11.86 -16.82
C GLU A 623 0.91 -12.41 -17.51
N GLY A 624 0.37 -11.63 -18.44
CA GLY A 624 -0.79 -11.95 -19.26
C GLY A 624 -0.40 -12.43 -20.66
N ILE A 625 -1.40 -12.72 -21.48
CA ILE A 625 -1.20 -13.06 -22.90
C ILE A 625 -0.54 -11.89 -23.65
N HIS A 626 -0.84 -10.65 -23.26
CA HIS A 626 -0.13 -9.44 -23.69
C HIS A 626 0.31 -8.64 -22.48
N ILE A 627 1.55 -8.16 -22.50
CA ILE A 627 2.06 -7.19 -21.54
C ILE A 627 1.94 -5.83 -22.21
N LEU A 628 1.05 -4.96 -21.71
CA LEU A 628 0.95 -3.60 -22.20
C LEU A 628 2.23 -2.83 -21.84
N ASP A 629 2.98 -2.38 -22.84
CA ASP A 629 4.26 -1.71 -22.65
C ASP A 629 4.17 -0.18 -22.82
N LEU A 630 5.29 0.51 -22.65
CA LEU A 630 5.34 1.97 -22.80
C LEU A 630 5.05 2.37 -24.24
N ILE A 631 5.59 1.63 -25.19
CA ILE A 631 5.46 1.87 -26.62
C ILE A 631 4.00 1.79 -27.08
N ASP A 632 3.27 0.77 -26.62
CA ASP A 632 1.83 0.61 -26.83
C ASP A 632 1.08 1.87 -26.45
N ALA A 633 1.38 2.40 -25.26
CA ALA A 633 0.75 3.59 -24.72
C ALA A 633 1.06 4.83 -25.57
N VAL A 634 2.34 5.11 -25.83
CA VAL A 634 2.76 6.39 -26.45
C VAL A 634 2.57 6.44 -27.96
N GLU A 635 2.48 5.30 -28.65
CA GLU A 635 2.11 5.23 -30.08
C GLU A 635 0.60 5.11 -30.30
N GLY A 636 -0.20 4.99 -29.22
CA GLY A 636 -1.64 4.81 -29.31
C GLY A 636 -2.02 3.55 -30.10
N ARG A 637 -1.34 2.42 -29.83
CA ARG A 637 -1.55 1.17 -30.55
C ARG A 637 -3.02 0.77 -30.46
N HIS A 638 -3.62 0.48 -31.61
CA HIS A 638 -4.99 -0.02 -31.66
C HIS A 638 -5.02 -1.55 -31.60
N PHE A 639 -5.83 -2.09 -30.68
CA PHE A 639 -5.97 -3.53 -30.50
C PHE A 639 -7.32 -4.04 -31.02
N GLU A 640 -7.37 -5.31 -31.42
CA GLU A 640 -8.63 -5.90 -31.86
C GLU A 640 -9.59 -6.24 -30.72
N ASP A 641 -9.04 -6.47 -29.54
CA ASP A 641 -9.73 -6.92 -28.35
C ASP A 641 -9.76 -5.83 -27.26
N VAL A 642 -9.87 -4.55 -27.66
CA VAL A 642 -10.03 -3.41 -26.73
C VAL A 642 -11.12 -3.70 -25.71
N LEU A 643 -10.74 -3.64 -24.43
CA LEU A 643 -11.60 -3.84 -23.28
C LEU A 643 -12.03 -2.50 -22.67
N ALA A 644 -11.06 -1.62 -22.44
CA ALA A 644 -11.26 -0.34 -21.78
C ALA A 644 -10.25 0.68 -22.28
N LEU A 645 -10.55 1.96 -22.04
CA LEU A 645 -9.62 3.06 -22.27
C LEU A 645 -9.13 3.58 -20.92
N ALA A 646 -7.86 3.97 -20.88
CA ALA A 646 -7.29 4.70 -19.76
C ALA A 646 -6.64 6.00 -20.24
N SER A 647 -6.54 7.00 -19.38
CA SER A 647 -5.87 8.25 -19.74
C SER A 647 -5.16 8.85 -18.54
N SER A 648 -3.90 9.24 -18.74
CA SER A 648 -3.10 10.00 -17.79
C SER A 648 -1.95 10.70 -18.50
N ASP A 649 -1.35 11.65 -17.80
CA ASP A 649 0.06 12.00 -17.97
C ASP A 649 0.97 10.90 -17.39
N PHE A 650 2.28 11.02 -17.62
CA PHE A 650 3.28 10.18 -16.97
C PHE A 650 3.43 10.62 -15.51
N ASP A 651 2.78 9.89 -14.60
CA ASP A 651 2.65 10.20 -13.17
C ASP A 651 3.47 9.27 -12.27
N PRO A 652 4.83 9.26 -12.34
CA PRO A 652 5.63 8.46 -11.42
C PRO A 652 5.70 9.16 -10.04
N HIS A 653 5.30 8.46 -8.98
CA HIS A 653 5.57 8.91 -7.61
C HIS A 653 6.88 8.33 -7.05
N ASN A 654 7.93 8.37 -7.86
CA ASN A 654 9.34 8.10 -7.54
C ASN A 654 10.20 8.76 -8.65
N THR A 655 11.52 8.83 -8.49
CA THR A 655 12.39 9.26 -9.60
C THR A 655 12.37 8.21 -10.70
N GLY A 656 11.99 8.59 -11.92
CA GLY A 656 11.93 7.64 -13.03
C GLY A 656 13.31 7.06 -13.33
N THR A 657 13.37 5.73 -13.43
CA THR A 657 14.61 4.95 -13.57
C THR A 657 14.89 4.51 -15.01
N SER A 658 13.90 4.58 -15.91
CA SER A 658 14.00 4.10 -17.29
C SER A 658 14.91 4.97 -18.16
N GLU A 659 15.45 4.37 -19.22
CA GLU A 659 16.22 5.06 -20.26
C GLU A 659 15.45 6.24 -20.84
N PHE A 660 14.14 6.09 -21.04
CA PHE A 660 13.27 7.16 -21.49
C PHE A 660 13.24 8.33 -20.50
N THR A 661 13.16 8.09 -19.20
CA THR A 661 13.25 9.18 -18.22
C THR A 661 14.65 9.81 -18.19
N LYS A 662 15.73 8.99 -18.19
CA LYS A 662 17.11 9.49 -18.12
C LYS A 662 17.50 10.34 -19.34
N CYS A 663 17.07 9.94 -20.53
CA CYS A 663 17.25 10.71 -21.77
C CYS A 663 16.28 11.91 -21.88
N GLY A 664 15.48 12.17 -20.84
CA GLY A 664 14.52 13.27 -20.80
C GLY A 664 13.38 13.09 -21.80
N PHE A 665 13.05 11.88 -22.23
CA PHE A 665 11.93 11.55 -23.12
C PHE A 665 10.61 11.30 -22.37
N LEU A 666 10.67 10.92 -21.11
CA LEU A 666 9.51 10.62 -20.28
C LEU A 666 9.71 11.21 -18.88
N LEU A 667 9.31 12.47 -18.71
CA LEU A 667 9.47 13.22 -17.46
C LEU A 667 8.15 13.24 -16.67
N PRO A 668 8.17 13.38 -15.33
CA PRO A 668 6.97 13.52 -14.53
C PRO A 668 6.02 14.60 -15.08
N HIS A 669 4.73 14.30 -15.12
CA HIS A 669 3.66 15.16 -15.62
C HIS A 669 3.77 15.59 -17.09
N SER A 670 4.51 14.82 -17.90
CA SER A 670 4.54 14.94 -19.36
C SER A 670 3.66 13.89 -20.05
N ASN A 671 3.50 13.97 -21.37
CA ASN A 671 2.82 12.93 -22.17
C ASN A 671 1.37 12.62 -21.73
N ASP A 672 0.45 13.58 -21.87
CA ASP A 672 -0.99 13.30 -21.69
C ASP A 672 -1.51 12.44 -22.85
N ILE A 673 -1.78 11.17 -22.58
CA ILE A 673 -2.15 10.17 -23.57
C ILE A 673 -3.39 9.38 -23.14
N THR A 674 -4.07 8.79 -24.12
CA THR A 674 -5.13 7.81 -23.93
C THR A 674 -4.65 6.46 -24.45
N VAL A 675 -4.75 5.43 -23.62
CA VAL A 675 -4.25 4.08 -23.87
C VAL A 675 -5.41 3.11 -24.00
N GLU A 676 -5.35 2.24 -25.01
CA GLU A 676 -6.27 1.12 -25.15
C GLU A 676 -5.76 -0.07 -24.33
N ILE A 677 -6.58 -0.59 -23.41
CA ILE A 677 -6.28 -1.80 -22.63
C ILE A 677 -6.94 -2.98 -23.36
N PRO A 678 -6.18 -3.94 -23.91
CA PRO A 678 -6.76 -5.10 -24.58
C PRO A 678 -7.16 -6.21 -23.58
N TYR A 679 -8.13 -7.04 -23.94
CA TYR A 679 -8.62 -8.17 -23.13
C TYR A 679 -7.48 -9.11 -22.72
N ARG A 680 -6.56 -9.42 -23.63
CA ARG A 680 -5.37 -10.23 -23.35
C ARG A 680 -4.46 -9.71 -22.22
N CYS A 681 -4.57 -8.45 -21.78
CA CYS A 681 -3.86 -7.95 -20.59
C CYS A 681 -4.48 -8.39 -19.26
N ILE A 682 -5.76 -8.76 -19.25
CA ILE A 682 -6.44 -9.26 -18.04
C ILE A 682 -6.43 -10.78 -17.93
N VAL A 683 -5.93 -11.48 -18.93
CA VAL A 683 -5.90 -12.94 -18.98
C VAL A 683 -4.48 -13.44 -18.69
N PRO A 684 -4.24 -14.17 -17.57
CA PRO A 684 -2.94 -14.73 -17.27
C PRO A 684 -2.41 -15.66 -18.38
N LYS A 685 -1.10 -15.61 -18.64
CA LYS A 685 -0.47 -16.34 -19.75
C LYS A 685 -0.59 -17.87 -19.60
N THR A 686 -0.33 -18.37 -18.39
CA THR A 686 -0.18 -19.80 -18.11
C THR A 686 -1.31 -20.41 -17.28
N LEU A 687 -2.17 -19.59 -16.68
CA LEU A 687 -3.19 -19.99 -15.72
C LEU A 687 -4.61 -19.72 -16.26
N ASP A 688 -5.47 -20.74 -16.23
CA ASP A 688 -6.89 -20.67 -16.58
C ASP A 688 -7.79 -20.46 -15.33
N GLY A 689 -9.08 -20.17 -15.54
CA GLY A 689 -10.05 -19.93 -14.46
C GLY A 689 -9.91 -18.58 -13.75
N LEU A 690 -9.03 -17.70 -14.24
CA LEU A 690 -8.69 -16.42 -13.62
C LEU A 690 -8.72 -15.27 -14.64
N LEU A 691 -9.21 -14.11 -14.20
CA LEU A 691 -9.05 -12.81 -14.83
C LEU A 691 -8.46 -11.82 -13.82
N ILE A 692 -7.70 -10.83 -14.27
CA ILE A 692 -7.08 -9.81 -13.42
C ILE A 692 -7.75 -8.47 -13.64
N SER A 693 -8.01 -7.71 -12.57
CA SER A 693 -8.63 -6.38 -12.68
C SER A 693 -7.96 -5.38 -11.73
N GLY A 694 -7.99 -4.10 -12.09
CA GLY A 694 -7.31 -3.04 -11.34
C GLY A 694 -5.87 -2.80 -11.81
N ARG A 695 -4.99 -2.36 -10.90
CA ARG A 695 -3.59 -2.04 -11.22
C ARG A 695 -2.70 -3.26 -11.50
N GLY A 696 -3.14 -4.46 -11.12
CA GLY A 696 -2.38 -5.71 -11.25
C GLY A 696 -2.43 -6.37 -12.63
N ILE A 697 -3.17 -5.78 -13.59
CA ILE A 697 -3.23 -6.27 -14.98
C ILE A 697 -1.84 -6.35 -15.61
N SER A 698 -1.75 -7.06 -16.74
CA SER A 698 -0.47 -7.27 -17.40
C SER A 698 0.04 -6.04 -18.14
N GLN A 699 1.08 -5.44 -17.57
CA GLN A 699 1.70 -4.23 -18.06
C GLN A 699 3.12 -4.03 -17.51
N THR A 700 3.92 -3.17 -18.14
CA THR A 700 5.25 -2.78 -17.64
C THR A 700 5.16 -1.73 -16.53
N HIS A 701 6.29 -1.43 -15.87
CA HIS A 701 6.37 -0.40 -14.83
C HIS A 701 5.99 0.99 -15.38
N ASN A 702 6.46 1.31 -16.59
CA ASN A 702 6.18 2.59 -17.23
C ASN A 702 4.74 2.69 -17.74
N ALA A 703 4.18 1.61 -18.31
CA ALA A 703 2.80 1.60 -18.78
C ALA A 703 1.77 1.81 -17.65
N LEU A 704 2.05 1.26 -16.46
CA LEU A 704 1.20 1.40 -15.27
C LEU A 704 0.93 2.87 -14.90
N GLN A 705 1.83 3.79 -15.22
CA GLN A 705 1.64 5.22 -14.94
C GLN A 705 0.45 5.82 -15.68
N PHE A 706 0.05 5.23 -16.82
CA PHE A 706 -1.06 5.70 -17.64
C PHE A 706 -2.39 5.01 -17.37
N THR A 707 -2.38 3.84 -16.70
CA THR A 707 -3.56 2.95 -16.61
C THR A 707 -4.19 2.87 -15.22
N ARG A 708 -3.53 3.39 -14.19
CA ARG A 708 -3.95 3.24 -12.78
C ARG A 708 -4.96 4.27 -12.29
N MET A 709 -5.43 5.18 -13.14
CA MET A 709 -6.35 6.25 -12.74
C MET A 709 -7.71 5.70 -12.35
N THR A 710 -8.27 6.24 -11.25
CA THR A 710 -9.45 5.63 -10.62
C THR A 710 -10.69 5.60 -11.52
N ALA A 711 -10.89 6.59 -12.39
CA ALA A 711 -12.00 6.59 -13.33
C ALA A 711 -11.92 5.40 -14.32
N ASP A 712 -10.70 5.07 -14.76
CA ASP A 712 -10.45 4.00 -15.71
C ASP A 712 -10.58 2.63 -15.04
N LEU A 713 -10.10 2.50 -13.81
CA LEU A 713 -10.23 1.26 -13.02
C LEU A 713 -11.69 0.88 -12.74
N ILE A 714 -12.59 1.87 -12.58
CA ILE A 714 -14.04 1.65 -12.42
C ILE A 714 -14.63 0.98 -13.68
N VAL A 715 -14.26 1.49 -14.85
CA VAL A 715 -14.72 0.97 -16.15
C VAL A 715 -14.12 -0.42 -16.39
N LEU A 716 -12.79 -0.55 -16.27
CA LEU A 716 -12.08 -1.81 -16.43
C LEU A 716 -12.68 -2.91 -15.53
N GLY A 717 -12.95 -2.57 -14.26
CA GLY A 717 -13.61 -3.46 -13.31
C GLY A 717 -14.94 -3.97 -13.84
N TYR A 718 -15.84 -3.05 -14.18
CA TYR A 718 -17.18 -3.40 -14.68
C TYR A 718 -17.15 -4.30 -15.92
N MET A 719 -16.32 -3.97 -16.91
CA MET A 719 -16.22 -4.78 -18.13
C MET A 719 -15.63 -6.17 -17.84
N THR A 720 -14.62 -6.26 -16.97
CA THR A 720 -14.04 -7.54 -16.53
C THR A 720 -15.09 -8.42 -15.86
N GLY A 721 -15.98 -7.82 -15.05
CA GLY A 721 -17.12 -8.51 -14.44
C GLY A 721 -18.09 -9.11 -15.45
N GLN A 722 -18.45 -8.33 -16.48
CA GLN A 722 -19.32 -8.82 -17.55
C GLN A 722 -18.69 -9.97 -18.33
N ILE A 723 -17.39 -9.90 -18.61
CA ILE A 723 -16.65 -11.00 -19.25
C ILE A 723 -16.67 -12.23 -18.35
N ALA A 724 -16.34 -12.09 -17.06
CA ALA A 724 -16.32 -13.22 -16.13
C ALA A 724 -17.66 -13.95 -16.09
N ALA A 725 -18.78 -13.21 -16.09
CA ALA A 725 -20.11 -13.78 -16.18
C ALA A 725 -20.34 -14.54 -17.50
N ASP A 726 -20.04 -13.94 -18.65
CA ASP A 726 -20.25 -14.58 -19.95
C ASP A 726 -19.36 -15.83 -20.15
N VAL A 727 -18.10 -15.77 -19.70
CA VAL A 727 -17.17 -16.90 -19.67
C VAL A 727 -17.72 -18.04 -18.80
N ALA A 728 -18.21 -17.72 -17.60
CA ALA A 728 -18.80 -18.70 -16.69
C ALA A 728 -20.07 -19.34 -17.27
N TRP A 729 -20.96 -18.56 -17.89
CA TRP A 729 -22.17 -19.06 -18.53
C TRP A 729 -21.89 -19.98 -19.71
N LYS A 730 -20.90 -19.61 -20.54
CA LYS A 730 -20.47 -20.42 -21.69
C LYS A 730 -19.62 -21.62 -21.30
N ASN A 731 -19.20 -21.72 -20.03
CA ASN A 731 -18.29 -22.75 -19.53
C ASN A 731 -17.02 -22.90 -20.39
N ILE A 732 -16.43 -21.76 -20.77
CA ILE A 732 -15.20 -21.68 -21.56
C ILE A 732 -14.07 -21.15 -20.67
N GLN A 733 -12.83 -21.48 -20.99
CA GLN A 733 -11.68 -20.90 -20.27
C GLN A 733 -11.39 -19.48 -20.76
N PRO A 734 -10.98 -18.54 -19.88
CA PRO A 734 -10.67 -17.16 -20.27
C PRO A 734 -9.72 -17.06 -21.48
N ARG A 735 -8.68 -17.89 -21.56
CA ARG A 735 -7.72 -17.90 -22.67
C ARG A 735 -8.30 -18.31 -24.03
N LYS A 736 -9.49 -18.90 -24.05
CA LYS A 736 -10.19 -19.33 -25.27
C LYS A 736 -11.42 -18.46 -25.56
N TYR A 737 -11.68 -17.43 -24.77
CA TYR A 737 -12.85 -16.59 -24.89
C TYR A 737 -12.64 -15.50 -25.95
N ASP A 738 -13.64 -15.30 -26.81
CA ASP A 738 -13.71 -14.19 -27.77
C ASP A 738 -14.62 -13.08 -27.23
N VAL A 739 -14.04 -11.90 -27.02
CA VAL A 739 -14.69 -10.71 -26.46
C VAL A 739 -15.50 -9.91 -27.50
N SER A 740 -15.39 -10.24 -28.78
CA SER A 740 -15.97 -9.48 -29.91
C SER A 740 -17.47 -9.17 -29.75
N ARG A 741 -18.24 -10.13 -29.25
CA ARG A 741 -19.67 -9.96 -28.98
C ARG A 741 -19.92 -8.89 -27.92
N LEU A 742 -19.20 -8.93 -26.80
CA LEU A 742 -19.35 -7.94 -25.73
C LEU A 742 -18.86 -6.56 -26.19
N GLN A 743 -17.78 -6.48 -26.97
CA GLN A 743 -17.33 -5.21 -27.54
C GLN A 743 -18.42 -4.56 -28.40
N LYS A 744 -19.14 -5.35 -29.22
CA LYS A 744 -20.28 -4.84 -30.00
C LYS A 744 -21.39 -4.31 -29.09
N GLU A 745 -21.78 -5.07 -28.07
CA GLU A 745 -22.76 -4.63 -27.06
C GLU A 745 -22.32 -3.33 -26.37
N TRP A 746 -21.04 -3.20 -26.00
CA TRP A 746 -20.48 -2.01 -25.37
C TRP A 746 -20.38 -0.81 -26.32
N ALA A 747 -20.11 -1.03 -27.59
CA ALA A 747 -20.13 0.03 -28.61
C ALA A 747 -21.56 0.59 -28.79
N ASP A 748 -22.57 -0.28 -28.85
CA ASP A 748 -23.98 0.11 -28.93
C ASP A 748 -24.42 0.93 -27.70
N LEU A 749 -23.88 0.59 -26.52
CA LEU A 749 -24.07 1.36 -25.27
C LEU A 749 -23.23 2.66 -25.22
N GLY A 750 -22.27 2.83 -26.13
CA GLY A 750 -21.30 3.93 -26.16
C GLY A 750 -20.28 3.89 -25.02
N TYR A 751 -19.97 2.68 -24.53
CA TYR A 751 -18.86 2.43 -23.61
C TYR A 751 -17.53 2.27 -24.39
N LEU A 752 -17.58 1.79 -25.63
CA LEU A 752 -16.45 1.88 -26.56
C LEU A 752 -16.70 2.97 -27.62
N PRO A 753 -15.66 3.64 -28.13
CA PRO A 753 -15.79 4.59 -29.25
C PRO A 753 -16.41 3.91 -30.48
N ALA A 754 -17.34 4.57 -31.17
CA ALA A 754 -18.08 3.98 -32.28
C ALA A 754 -17.20 3.62 -33.50
N ASP A 755 -16.02 4.23 -33.62
CA ASP A 755 -15.05 4.01 -34.69
C ASP A 755 -14.00 2.96 -34.34
N TYR A 756 -14.02 2.35 -33.14
CA TYR A 756 -12.95 1.44 -32.70
C TYR A 756 -12.71 0.32 -33.72
N ALA A 757 -13.77 -0.34 -34.23
CA ALA A 757 -13.65 -1.43 -35.19
C ALA A 757 -13.10 -1.02 -36.58
N LYS A 758 -12.98 0.28 -36.87
CA LYS A 758 -12.51 0.81 -38.15
C LYS A 758 -11.04 1.25 -38.12
N LYS A 759 -10.43 1.33 -36.93
CA LYS A 759 -9.04 1.75 -36.80
C LYS A 759 -8.09 0.64 -37.28
N PRO A 760 -6.96 0.99 -37.92
CA PRO A 760 -5.98 -0.01 -38.33
C PRO A 760 -5.34 -0.65 -37.09
N LYS A 761 -5.41 -1.99 -37.02
CA LYS A 761 -4.91 -2.77 -35.88
C LYS A 761 -3.39 -2.91 -35.92
N GLY A 762 -2.78 -2.99 -34.74
CA GLY A 762 -1.38 -3.38 -34.57
C GLY A 762 -0.39 -2.21 -34.57
N ASP A 763 0.89 -2.56 -34.66
CA ASP A 763 1.99 -1.59 -34.57
C ASP A 763 2.23 -0.88 -35.91
N LEU A 764 1.82 0.38 -35.98
CA LEU A 764 1.97 1.22 -37.16
C LEU A 764 3.40 1.78 -37.33
N ARG A 765 4.30 1.60 -36.35
CA ARG A 765 5.70 2.08 -36.45
C ARG A 765 6.51 1.36 -37.52
N ASN A 766 5.99 0.29 -38.12
CA ASN A 766 6.64 -0.44 -39.19
C ASN A 766 6.39 0.16 -40.59
N ASP A 767 5.56 1.21 -40.70
CA ASP A 767 5.33 1.91 -41.96
C ASP A 767 6.59 2.67 -42.40
N ASP A 768 7.14 2.29 -43.56
CA ASP A 768 8.38 2.87 -44.07
C ASP A 768 8.22 4.36 -44.44
N ALA A 769 7.04 4.79 -44.87
CA ALA A 769 6.79 6.21 -45.16
C ALA A 769 6.79 7.04 -43.87
N GLU A 770 6.19 6.52 -42.80
CA GLU A 770 6.17 7.17 -41.50
C GLU A 770 7.57 7.23 -40.86
N ILE A 771 8.34 6.14 -40.93
CA ILE A 771 9.74 6.12 -40.48
C ILE A 771 10.55 7.18 -41.22
N ASN A 772 10.48 7.19 -42.56
CA ASN A 772 11.22 8.15 -43.37
C ASN A 772 10.77 9.59 -43.07
N ARG A 773 9.47 9.83 -42.85
CA ARG A 773 8.94 11.14 -42.47
C ARG A 773 9.55 11.61 -41.14
N ARG A 774 9.48 10.80 -40.08
CA ARG A 774 10.01 11.16 -38.74
C ARG A 774 11.50 11.48 -38.80
N ILE A 775 12.29 10.63 -39.48
CA ILE A 775 13.74 10.81 -39.63
C ILE A 775 14.08 12.04 -40.48
N THR A 776 13.33 12.29 -41.56
CA THR A 776 13.53 13.46 -42.43
C THR A 776 13.24 14.76 -41.68
N GLU A 777 12.14 14.81 -40.92
CA GLU A 777 11.80 16.00 -40.13
C GLU A 777 12.80 16.23 -38.98
N LEU A 778 13.27 15.16 -38.32
CA LEU A 778 14.37 15.24 -37.37
C LEU A 778 15.62 15.89 -38.00
N ALA A 779 15.99 15.44 -39.20
CA ALA A 779 17.15 15.95 -39.92
C ALA A 779 17.00 17.37 -40.46
N LYS A 780 15.76 17.87 -40.61
CA LYS A 780 15.51 19.29 -40.91
C LYS A 780 15.71 20.21 -39.71
N GLY A 781 15.84 19.65 -38.50
CA GLY A 781 16.08 20.40 -37.26
C GLY A 781 14.86 20.49 -36.34
N ALA A 782 13.83 19.66 -36.53
CA ALA A 782 12.63 19.67 -35.70
C ALA A 782 12.81 18.82 -34.42
N PRO A 783 12.94 19.43 -33.23
CA PRO A 783 13.34 18.72 -32.01
C PRO A 783 12.28 17.77 -31.44
N GLU A 784 10.99 17.97 -31.72
CA GLU A 784 9.93 17.05 -31.28
C GLU A 784 10.11 15.63 -31.84
N TYR A 785 10.73 15.51 -33.03
CA TYR A 785 10.97 14.23 -33.68
C TYR A 785 12.06 13.39 -33.02
N LEU A 786 12.86 13.95 -32.11
CA LEU A 786 13.87 13.15 -31.40
C LEU A 786 13.20 12.08 -30.54
N TYR A 787 12.12 12.46 -29.86
CA TYR A 787 11.28 11.52 -29.10
C TYR A 787 10.43 10.62 -30.03
N GLU A 788 10.01 11.09 -31.20
CA GLU A 788 9.30 10.22 -32.16
C GLU A 788 10.20 9.14 -32.77
N CYS A 789 11.46 9.49 -33.06
CA CYS A 789 12.47 8.58 -33.60
C CYS A 789 12.97 7.59 -32.56
N SER A 790 13.07 7.96 -31.27
CA SER A 790 13.51 7.03 -30.22
C SER A 790 12.55 5.86 -30.01
N ARG A 791 11.29 6.03 -30.40
CA ARG A 791 10.26 4.99 -30.36
C ARG A 791 10.26 4.08 -31.58
N LEU A 792 11.07 4.33 -32.61
CA LEU A 792 11.08 3.47 -33.81
C LEU A 792 11.80 2.13 -33.57
N PRO A 793 11.45 1.07 -34.30
CA PRO A 793 12.20 -0.19 -34.24
C PRO A 793 13.67 0.03 -34.63
N LYS A 794 14.59 -0.33 -33.73
CA LYS A 794 16.04 -0.12 -33.91
C LYS A 794 16.56 -0.63 -35.26
N GLU A 795 16.16 -1.85 -35.63
CA GLU A 795 16.54 -2.53 -36.88
C GLU A 795 16.23 -1.69 -38.14
N LYS A 796 15.15 -0.91 -38.12
CA LYS A 796 14.74 -0.04 -39.23
C LYS A 796 15.29 1.38 -39.12
N ALA A 797 15.30 1.94 -37.92
CA ALA A 797 15.68 3.33 -37.68
C ALA A 797 17.18 3.54 -37.84
N LEU A 798 18.01 2.63 -37.30
CA LEU A 798 19.45 2.82 -37.22
C LEU A 798 20.13 3.00 -38.61
N PRO A 799 19.86 2.15 -39.64
CA PRO A 799 20.46 2.34 -40.96
C PRO A 799 20.08 3.67 -41.62
N LEU A 800 18.82 4.08 -41.48
CA LEU A 800 18.30 5.32 -42.06
C LEU A 800 18.87 6.55 -41.35
N LEU A 801 18.96 6.53 -40.02
CA LEU A 801 19.60 7.59 -39.23
C LEU A 801 21.08 7.74 -39.61
N THR A 802 21.82 6.64 -39.80
CA THR A 802 23.23 6.69 -40.24
C THR A 802 23.36 7.32 -41.64
N ALA A 803 22.48 6.97 -42.58
CA ALA A 803 22.47 7.60 -43.90
C ALA A 803 22.12 9.10 -43.82
N GLN A 804 21.12 9.43 -43.00
CA GLN A 804 20.64 10.80 -42.83
C GLN A 804 21.66 11.68 -42.11
N PHE A 805 22.46 11.15 -41.19
CA PHE A 805 23.50 11.89 -40.49
C PHE A 805 24.54 12.51 -41.46
N LYS A 806 24.86 11.79 -42.54
CA LYS A 806 25.81 12.22 -43.57
C LYS A 806 25.23 13.32 -44.48
N THR A 807 23.91 13.40 -44.58
CA THR A 807 23.19 14.23 -45.56
C THR A 807 22.29 15.28 -44.91
N ALA A 808 22.29 15.38 -43.58
CA ALA A 808 21.41 16.28 -42.83
C ALA A 808 21.59 17.75 -43.31
N PRO A 809 20.49 18.44 -43.69
CA PRO A 809 20.55 19.75 -44.34
C PRO A 809 20.94 20.92 -43.42
N THR A 810 20.85 20.74 -42.09
CA THR A 810 21.13 21.80 -41.12
C THR A 810 22.05 21.31 -39.99
N PRO A 811 22.88 22.17 -39.38
CA PRO A 811 23.69 21.80 -38.21
C PRO A 811 22.84 21.26 -37.05
N GLN A 812 21.71 21.92 -36.78
CA GLN A 812 20.76 21.49 -35.74
C GLN A 812 20.19 20.10 -36.05
N GLY A 813 19.78 19.86 -37.29
CA GLY A 813 19.27 18.55 -37.71
C GLY A 813 20.34 17.46 -37.63
N LYS A 814 21.59 17.77 -37.99
CA LYS A 814 22.71 16.84 -37.86
C LYS A 814 22.97 16.44 -36.39
N LEU A 815 22.93 17.41 -35.47
CA LEU A 815 23.02 17.15 -34.03
C LEU A 815 21.84 16.31 -33.51
N LEU A 816 20.61 16.60 -33.93
CA LEU A 816 19.44 15.81 -33.54
C LEU A 816 19.50 14.37 -34.05
N VAL A 817 20.00 14.16 -35.28
CA VAL A 817 20.23 12.80 -35.81
C VAL A 817 21.34 12.09 -35.02
N ALA A 818 22.43 12.78 -34.64
CA ALA A 818 23.45 12.21 -33.75
C ALA A 818 22.85 11.75 -32.41
N LYS A 819 21.98 12.57 -31.80
CA LYS A 819 21.26 12.19 -30.57
C LYS A 819 20.39 10.95 -30.74
N ALA A 820 19.69 10.82 -31.87
CA ALA A 820 18.91 9.62 -32.18
C ALA A 820 19.79 8.38 -32.44
N LEU A 821 20.95 8.56 -33.09
CA LEU A 821 21.96 7.50 -33.25
C LEU A 821 22.48 7.00 -31.91
N ALA A 822 22.78 7.93 -31.00
CA ALA A 822 23.24 7.64 -29.65
C ALA A 822 22.23 6.81 -28.85
N TRP A 823 20.94 7.15 -28.93
CA TRP A 823 19.85 6.37 -28.34
C TRP A 823 19.87 4.89 -28.78
N PHE A 824 20.15 4.62 -30.06
CA PHE A 824 20.24 3.26 -30.59
C PHE A 824 21.61 2.59 -30.37
N GLY A 825 22.53 3.27 -29.68
CA GLY A 825 23.85 2.76 -29.30
C GLY A 825 24.95 2.97 -30.34
N SER A 826 24.73 3.83 -31.34
CA SER A 826 25.78 4.22 -32.29
C SER A 826 26.60 5.38 -31.74
N THR A 827 27.92 5.28 -31.82
CA THR A 827 28.85 6.34 -31.42
C THR A 827 29.05 7.41 -32.51
N GLU A 828 28.50 7.19 -33.71
CA GLU A 828 28.58 8.15 -34.82
C GLU A 828 27.85 9.45 -34.44
N GLY A 829 28.61 10.56 -34.33
CA GLY A 829 28.10 11.86 -33.91
C GLY A 829 28.19 12.15 -32.40
N ASN A 830 28.78 11.25 -31.59
CA ASN A 830 29.02 11.52 -30.16
C ASN A 830 29.84 12.80 -29.94
N ASP A 831 30.76 13.12 -30.84
CA ASP A 831 31.57 14.35 -30.84
C ASP A 831 30.70 15.62 -30.89
N LEU A 832 29.62 15.61 -31.66
CA LEU A 832 28.66 16.71 -31.72
C LEU A 832 27.85 16.84 -30.42
N ILE A 833 27.43 15.72 -29.85
CA ILE A 833 26.70 15.69 -28.57
C ILE A 833 27.61 16.19 -27.45
N GLU A 834 28.87 15.75 -27.43
CA GLU A 834 29.87 16.19 -26.46
C GLU A 834 30.20 17.69 -26.60
N THR A 835 30.29 18.19 -27.83
CA THR A 835 30.52 19.63 -28.09
C THR A 835 29.36 20.46 -27.53
N GLU A 836 28.11 20.11 -27.85
CA GLU A 836 26.94 20.79 -27.28
C GLU A 836 26.90 20.65 -25.74
N LEU A 837 27.28 19.49 -25.20
CA LEU A 837 27.34 19.26 -23.77
C LEU A 837 28.34 20.21 -23.07
N LYS A 838 29.53 20.38 -23.64
CA LYS A 838 30.54 21.33 -23.13
C LYS A 838 30.04 22.76 -23.15
N ASP A 839 29.47 23.18 -24.28
CA ASP A 839 28.96 24.55 -24.46
C ASP A 839 27.84 24.86 -23.47
N LEU A 840 26.85 23.96 -23.36
CA LEU A 840 25.74 24.12 -22.42
C LEU A 840 26.22 24.08 -20.97
N PHE A 841 27.16 23.21 -20.61
CA PHE A 841 27.66 23.14 -19.24
C PHE A 841 28.48 24.38 -18.86
N ALA A 842 29.31 24.90 -19.78
CA ALA A 842 30.01 26.17 -19.57
C ALA A 842 29.01 27.33 -19.37
N GLN A 843 27.97 27.39 -20.19
CA GLN A 843 26.90 28.38 -20.03
C GLN A 843 26.15 28.20 -18.70
N GLU A 844 25.88 26.98 -18.25
CA GLU A 844 25.26 26.70 -16.95
C GLU A 844 26.12 27.20 -15.78
N LEU A 845 27.45 27.00 -15.85
CA LEU A 845 28.39 27.49 -14.85
C LEU A 845 28.46 29.03 -14.79
N GLU A 846 28.36 29.70 -15.94
CA GLU A 846 28.31 31.17 -16.02
C GLU A 846 26.99 31.74 -15.51
N MET A 847 25.86 31.14 -15.89
CA MET A 847 24.54 31.59 -15.48
C MET A 847 24.30 31.38 -13.98
N GLY A 848 24.74 30.23 -13.46
CA GLY A 848 24.42 29.77 -12.11
C GLY A 848 22.92 29.52 -11.91
N TYR A 849 22.58 29.03 -10.72
CA TYR A 849 21.18 28.86 -10.30
C TYR A 849 20.87 29.70 -9.07
N PRO A 850 19.63 30.23 -8.94
CA PRO A 850 19.22 30.92 -7.75
C PRO A 850 19.26 29.98 -6.53
N LYS A 851 19.48 30.54 -5.35
CA LYS A 851 19.43 29.78 -4.09
C LYS A 851 18.04 29.14 -3.93
N GLY A 852 18.01 27.83 -3.67
CA GLY A 852 16.75 27.08 -3.57
C GLY A 852 16.11 26.74 -4.91
N TYR A 853 16.90 26.71 -6.00
CA TYR A 853 16.45 26.16 -7.27
C TYR A 853 15.94 24.72 -7.10
N VAL A 854 14.86 24.39 -7.80
CA VAL A 854 14.41 23.02 -7.94
C VAL A 854 14.02 22.78 -9.38
N ASP A 855 14.30 21.57 -9.86
CA ASP A 855 13.81 21.10 -11.15
C ASP A 855 12.29 21.25 -11.23
N GLU A 856 11.82 22.13 -12.10
CA GLU A 856 10.41 22.28 -12.43
C GLU A 856 10.10 21.48 -13.70
N TYR A 857 9.18 20.52 -13.64
CA TYR A 857 8.77 19.75 -14.82
C TYR A 857 7.75 20.50 -15.68
N ASP A 858 6.97 21.41 -15.07
CA ASP A 858 5.83 22.09 -15.68
C ASP A 858 6.20 23.01 -16.86
N SER A 859 7.39 23.60 -16.82
CA SER A 859 7.86 24.61 -17.78
C SER A 859 8.65 24.00 -18.96
N ILE A 860 8.88 22.68 -18.94
CA ILE A 860 9.98 22.07 -19.69
C ILE A 860 9.51 21.31 -20.93
N ARG A 861 8.21 21.00 -21.00
CA ARG A 861 7.59 20.39 -22.18
C ARG A 861 6.20 20.95 -22.39
N GLY A 862 5.96 21.64 -23.51
CA GLY A 862 4.59 21.93 -23.94
C GLY A 862 3.81 20.62 -23.98
N ARG A 863 2.76 20.49 -23.16
CA ARG A 863 2.00 19.25 -22.86
C ARG A 863 1.54 18.43 -24.08
N LYS A 864 1.63 18.99 -25.30
CA LYS A 864 1.20 18.38 -26.57
C LYS A 864 2.33 17.93 -27.51
N LYS A 865 3.58 18.41 -27.38
CA LYS A 865 4.66 18.16 -28.37
C LYS A 865 5.97 17.59 -27.80
N ASN A 866 6.07 17.40 -26.49
CA ASN A 866 7.21 16.75 -25.82
C ASN A 866 8.61 17.33 -26.13
N MET A 867 8.71 18.61 -26.48
CA MET A 867 10.00 19.30 -26.70
C MET A 867 10.71 19.51 -25.37
N LEU A 868 12.03 19.31 -25.30
CA LEU A 868 12.83 19.49 -24.09
C LEU A 868 13.43 20.91 -24.04
N GLU A 869 12.99 21.72 -23.09
CA GLU A 869 13.45 23.10 -22.89
C GLU A 869 14.31 23.24 -21.61
N GLY A 870 15.04 24.35 -21.50
CA GLY A 870 15.93 24.61 -20.37
C GLY A 870 17.31 23.95 -20.47
N ILE A 871 18.32 24.66 -19.99
CA ILE A 871 19.73 24.27 -20.06
C ILE A 871 20.02 22.99 -19.26
N PHE A 872 19.47 22.90 -18.04
CA PHE A 872 19.62 21.76 -17.13
C PHE A 872 19.31 20.42 -17.81
N TRP A 873 18.13 20.31 -18.41
CA TRP A 873 17.64 19.06 -19.00
C TRP A 873 18.31 18.73 -20.31
N LYS A 874 18.73 19.72 -21.11
CA LYS A 874 19.52 19.47 -22.31
C LYS A 874 20.88 18.85 -21.97
N ILE A 875 21.56 19.37 -20.94
CA ILE A 875 22.82 18.79 -20.45
C ILE A 875 22.56 17.36 -19.93
N ASN A 876 21.49 17.15 -19.16
CA ASN A 876 21.12 15.82 -18.65
C ASN A 876 20.81 14.81 -19.78
N GLN A 877 20.08 15.24 -20.80
CA GLN A 877 19.79 14.44 -21.98
C GLN A 877 21.08 14.07 -22.70
N ASN A 878 22.01 15.01 -22.90
CA ASN A 878 23.27 14.74 -23.57
C ASN A 878 24.14 13.74 -22.79
N ILE A 879 24.24 13.89 -21.45
CA ILE A 879 24.92 12.90 -20.58
C ILE A 879 24.30 11.50 -20.77
N ALA A 880 22.97 11.41 -20.68
CA ALA A 880 22.28 10.13 -20.80
C ALA A 880 22.39 9.52 -22.21
N LEU A 881 22.34 10.32 -23.27
CA LEU A 881 22.51 9.82 -24.65
C LEU A 881 23.93 9.30 -24.90
N LEU A 882 24.97 9.99 -24.40
CA LEU A 882 26.34 9.47 -24.46
C LEU A 882 26.50 8.17 -23.66
N ALA A 883 25.71 7.97 -22.59
CA ALA A 883 25.66 6.70 -21.87
C ALA A 883 25.01 5.57 -22.68
N MET A 884 24.09 5.90 -23.61
CA MET A 884 23.44 4.94 -24.49
C MET A 884 24.37 4.46 -25.62
N SER A 885 25.31 5.32 -26.04
CA SER A 885 26.36 5.03 -27.04
C SER A 885 27.77 5.07 -26.40
N PRO A 886 28.12 4.09 -25.55
CA PRO A 886 29.30 4.15 -24.71
C PRO A 886 30.60 4.30 -25.52
N SER A 887 31.35 5.37 -25.25
CA SER A 887 32.68 5.63 -25.83
C SER A 887 33.63 6.18 -24.77
N PRO A 888 34.86 5.64 -24.61
CA PRO A 888 35.84 6.17 -23.68
C PRO A 888 36.28 7.62 -23.97
N GLU A 889 36.11 8.10 -25.20
CA GLU A 889 36.52 9.45 -25.63
C GLU A 889 35.76 10.55 -24.88
N ASN A 890 34.51 10.30 -24.51
CA ASN A 890 33.69 11.28 -23.81
C ASN A 890 33.99 11.34 -22.29
N ASN A 891 34.80 10.41 -21.77
CA ASN A 891 34.99 10.24 -20.32
C ASN A 891 35.64 11.46 -19.66
N ASP A 892 36.54 12.18 -20.33
CA ASP A 892 37.18 13.36 -19.72
C ASP A 892 36.17 14.49 -19.49
N THR A 893 35.23 14.66 -20.42
CA THR A 893 34.13 15.63 -20.31
C THR A 893 33.17 15.25 -19.19
N ILE A 894 32.79 13.98 -19.10
CA ILE A 894 31.92 13.51 -18.02
C ILE A 894 32.62 13.63 -16.66
N GLN A 895 33.89 13.27 -16.56
CA GLN A 895 34.67 13.46 -15.33
C GLN A 895 34.66 14.93 -14.91
N TYR A 896 34.93 15.86 -15.83
CA TYR A 896 34.89 17.29 -15.56
C TYR A 896 33.53 17.75 -15.03
N ILE A 897 32.42 17.24 -15.59
CA ILE A 897 31.07 17.56 -15.12
C ILE A 897 30.83 17.00 -13.72
N ILE A 898 31.26 15.77 -13.42
CA ILE A 898 31.14 15.19 -12.06
C ILE A 898 31.90 16.06 -11.06
N GLU A 899 33.13 16.46 -11.38
CA GLU A 899 33.99 17.28 -10.50
C GLU A 899 33.43 18.68 -10.22
N ASN A 900 32.60 19.21 -11.11
CA ASN A 900 31.97 20.53 -11.02
C ASN A 900 30.47 20.47 -10.69
N THR A 901 29.92 19.27 -10.44
CA THR A 901 28.56 19.11 -9.92
C THR A 901 28.59 19.15 -8.38
N ALA A 902 27.56 19.71 -7.77
CA ALA A 902 27.32 19.70 -6.32
C ALA A 902 25.85 19.38 -6.04
N SER A 903 25.45 19.17 -4.78
CA SER A 903 24.02 18.97 -4.43
C SER A 903 23.14 20.17 -4.77
N GLY A 904 23.71 21.38 -4.75
CA GLY A 904 22.99 22.65 -4.83
C GLY A 904 22.44 23.13 -3.49
N GLY A 905 22.69 22.38 -2.40
CA GLY A 905 22.18 22.63 -1.07
C GLY A 905 21.29 21.50 -0.55
N GLY A 906 20.63 21.75 0.59
CA GLY A 906 19.69 20.79 1.17
C GLY A 906 18.34 20.74 0.45
N MET A 907 17.45 19.88 0.95
CA MET A 907 16.08 19.77 0.47
C MET A 907 15.37 21.13 0.48
N VAL A 908 14.75 21.50 -0.64
CA VAL A 908 14.12 22.81 -0.81
C VAL A 908 12.67 22.79 -0.33
N GLU A 909 12.27 23.82 0.41
CA GLU A 909 10.87 24.02 0.81
C GLU A 909 9.98 24.30 -0.41
N ARG A 910 8.78 23.74 -0.42
CA ARG A 910 7.82 23.93 -1.51
C ARG A 910 6.78 25.00 -1.19
N THR A 911 6.20 25.57 -2.25
CA THR A 911 5.28 26.73 -2.21
C THR A 911 3.97 26.50 -1.45
N SER A 912 3.62 25.24 -1.13
CA SER A 912 2.48 24.90 -0.28
C SER A 912 2.81 23.75 0.67
N GLU A 913 2.08 23.69 1.77
CA GLU A 913 2.19 22.62 2.76
C GLU A 913 1.90 21.23 2.16
N TYR A 914 1.00 21.14 1.17
CA TYR A 914 0.74 19.92 0.42
C TYR A 914 2.01 19.43 -0.31
N TYR A 915 2.63 20.29 -1.11
CA TYR A 915 3.84 19.93 -1.85
C TYR A 915 5.04 19.72 -0.93
N ASN A 916 5.11 20.45 0.19
CA ASN A 916 6.18 20.28 1.17
C ASN A 916 6.04 18.95 1.95
N GLY A 917 4.84 18.38 2.01
CA GLY A 917 4.56 17.05 2.55
C GLY A 917 4.80 15.90 1.57
N ARG A 918 5.19 16.16 0.32
CA ARG A 918 5.48 15.14 -0.68
C ARG A 918 6.99 14.87 -0.75
N ILE A 919 7.37 13.66 -0.36
CA ILE A 919 8.78 13.22 -0.33
C ILE A 919 9.43 13.19 -1.71
N ASP A 920 8.65 12.87 -2.74
CA ASP A 920 9.06 12.80 -4.15
C ASP A 920 9.28 14.17 -4.77
N LEU A 921 8.75 15.22 -4.14
CA LEU A 921 8.99 16.61 -4.54
C LEU A 921 10.04 17.28 -3.65
N LYS A 922 10.31 16.79 -2.44
CA LYS A 922 11.23 17.44 -1.51
C LYS A 922 12.64 16.84 -1.60
N ILE A 923 13.29 17.03 -2.74
CA ILE A 923 14.64 16.53 -3.06
C ILE A 923 15.67 17.66 -3.15
N ILE A 924 16.95 17.31 -3.28
CA ILE A 924 18.04 18.28 -3.49
C ILE A 924 18.01 18.83 -4.93
N PRO A 925 18.50 20.06 -5.17
CA PRO A 925 18.42 20.72 -6.49
C PRO A 925 18.99 19.90 -7.66
N PHE A 926 20.17 19.31 -7.53
CA PHE A 926 20.85 18.58 -8.62
C PHE A 926 20.64 17.06 -8.58
N HIS A 927 19.55 16.58 -7.94
CA HIS A 927 19.28 15.15 -7.79
C HIS A 927 19.27 14.41 -9.13
N ASN A 928 18.54 14.93 -10.14
CA ASN A 928 18.44 14.29 -11.46
C ASN A 928 19.77 14.34 -12.23
N ARG A 929 20.57 15.41 -12.09
CA ARG A 929 21.91 15.51 -12.67
C ARG A 929 22.81 14.39 -12.16
N ILE A 930 22.87 14.20 -10.85
CA ILE A 930 23.70 13.18 -10.23
C ILE A 930 23.26 11.79 -10.66
N LEU A 931 21.95 11.52 -10.70
CA LEU A 931 21.44 10.24 -11.22
C LEU A 931 21.83 9.98 -12.69
N ASN A 932 21.83 11.01 -13.54
CA ASN A 932 22.26 10.86 -14.94
C ASN A 932 23.77 10.62 -15.07
N LEU A 933 24.59 11.21 -14.18
CA LEU A 933 26.02 10.91 -14.11
C LEU A 933 26.27 9.48 -13.65
N CYS A 934 25.53 8.98 -12.65
CA CYS A 934 25.55 7.57 -12.26
C CYS A 934 25.15 6.67 -13.43
N PHE A 935 24.06 7.02 -14.13
CA PHE A 935 23.57 6.28 -15.31
C PHE A 935 24.64 6.15 -16.41
N TYR A 936 25.45 7.19 -16.63
CA TYR A 936 26.61 7.15 -17.51
C TYR A 936 27.69 6.20 -16.99
N ALA A 937 28.16 6.39 -15.77
CA ALA A 937 29.23 5.61 -15.17
C ALA A 937 28.87 4.12 -15.02
N ASP A 938 27.59 3.80 -14.87
CA ASP A 938 27.10 2.43 -14.88
C ASP A 938 27.31 1.73 -16.22
N ARG A 939 27.22 2.45 -17.34
CA ARG A 939 27.33 1.92 -18.71
C ARG A 939 28.73 2.09 -19.30
N VAL A 940 29.48 3.08 -18.81
CA VAL A 940 30.87 3.36 -19.18
C VAL A 940 31.74 3.32 -17.93
N ALA A 941 31.91 2.13 -17.36
CA ALA A 941 32.68 1.97 -16.13
C ALA A 941 34.17 2.30 -16.37
N ASP A 942 34.67 3.34 -15.71
CA ASP A 942 36.05 3.81 -15.84
C ASP A 942 36.60 4.24 -14.47
N PRO A 943 37.77 3.72 -14.04
CA PRO A 943 38.40 4.13 -12.78
C PRO A 943 38.64 5.64 -12.64
N LYS A 944 38.70 6.42 -13.74
CA LYS A 944 38.87 7.88 -13.67
C LYS A 944 37.73 8.60 -12.94
N PHE A 945 36.52 8.01 -12.91
CA PHE A 945 35.37 8.60 -12.25
C PHE A 945 35.41 8.47 -10.71
N ILE A 946 36.26 7.60 -10.18
CA ILE A 946 36.28 7.25 -8.76
C ILE A 946 36.47 8.49 -7.88
N THR A 947 37.53 9.27 -8.11
CA THR A 947 37.85 10.44 -7.29
C THR A 947 36.76 11.52 -7.39
N ALA A 948 36.16 11.69 -8.57
CA ALA A 948 35.12 12.68 -8.79
C ALA A 948 33.82 12.33 -8.02
N PHE A 949 33.37 11.08 -8.06
CA PHE A 949 32.23 10.63 -7.26
C PHE A 949 32.53 10.62 -5.75
N GLU A 950 33.74 10.25 -5.34
CA GLU A 950 34.15 10.32 -3.93
C GLU A 950 34.13 11.75 -3.40
N LYS A 951 34.48 12.74 -4.24
CA LYS A 951 34.31 14.17 -3.92
C LYS A 951 32.84 14.52 -3.71
N LEU A 952 31.92 14.06 -4.57
CA LEU A 952 30.47 14.27 -4.37
C LEU A 952 29.97 13.70 -3.03
N LEU A 953 30.47 12.53 -2.64
CA LEU A 953 30.14 11.89 -1.35
C LEU A 953 30.71 12.63 -0.13
N THR A 954 31.48 13.72 -0.29
CA THR A 954 31.85 14.59 0.84
C THR A 954 30.72 15.55 1.22
N ASP A 955 29.72 15.74 0.34
CA ASP A 955 28.56 16.59 0.60
C ASP A 955 27.55 15.90 1.54
N PRO A 956 27.23 16.48 2.71
CA PRO A 956 26.28 15.90 3.65
C PRO A 956 24.83 15.85 3.11
N ASN A 957 24.51 16.55 2.02
CA ASN A 957 23.21 16.46 1.36
C ASN A 957 23.11 15.27 0.40
N ILE A 958 24.21 14.57 0.14
CA ILE A 958 24.29 13.40 -0.76
C ILE A 958 24.60 12.11 0.02
N ARG A 959 25.39 12.18 1.09
CA ARG A 959 25.87 11.02 1.86
C ARG A 959 25.17 10.87 3.20
N GLY A 960 25.06 9.62 3.69
CA GLY A 960 24.65 9.31 5.06
C GLY A 960 23.15 9.09 5.21
N PHE A 961 22.50 8.58 4.16
CA PHE A 961 21.06 8.39 4.11
C PHE A 961 20.62 6.96 4.41
N GLN A 962 21.52 5.97 4.34
CA GLN A 962 21.25 4.63 4.89
C GLN A 962 20.71 4.77 6.31
N THR A 963 19.61 4.08 6.59
CA THR A 963 18.93 4.23 7.88
C THR A 963 18.29 2.95 8.35
N GLU A 964 18.43 2.75 9.64
CA GLU A 964 17.70 1.77 10.44
C GLU A 964 16.67 2.46 11.36
N GLU A 965 16.74 3.79 11.43
CA GLU A 965 15.93 4.66 12.30
C GLU A 965 14.57 4.94 11.66
N TYR A 966 13.51 4.42 12.27
CA TYR A 966 12.13 4.46 11.76
C TYR A 966 11.53 5.86 11.65
N ASP A 967 11.94 6.79 12.50
CA ASP A 967 11.47 8.17 12.54
C ASP A 967 12.07 9.06 11.44
N LYS A 968 13.10 8.56 10.76
CA LYS A 968 13.82 9.31 9.72
C LYS A 968 13.59 8.76 8.32
N VAL A 969 12.94 7.59 8.21
CA VAL A 969 12.80 6.82 6.95
C VAL A 969 12.18 7.67 5.85
N ARG A 970 11.04 8.30 6.15
CA ARG A 970 10.27 9.12 5.20
C ARG A 970 11.12 10.16 4.46
N TRP A 971 12.00 10.87 5.19
CA TRP A 971 12.83 11.93 4.62
C TRP A 971 14.20 11.44 4.15
N ARG A 972 14.49 10.15 4.27
CA ARG A 972 15.76 9.55 3.83
C ARG A 972 15.65 8.74 2.54
N VAL A 973 14.46 8.29 2.14
CA VAL A 973 14.29 7.40 0.99
C VAL A 973 14.91 7.93 -0.32
N PHE A 974 14.66 9.18 -0.71
CA PHE A 974 15.23 9.74 -1.95
C PHE A 974 16.74 9.97 -1.88
N GLY A 975 17.24 10.49 -0.75
CA GLY A 975 18.68 10.63 -0.53
C GLY A 975 19.38 9.26 -0.46
N GLY A 976 18.69 8.24 0.07
CA GLY A 976 19.17 6.87 0.14
C GLY A 976 19.25 6.22 -1.23
N GLY A 977 18.20 6.38 -2.04
CA GLY A 977 18.21 5.98 -3.45
C GLY A 977 19.33 6.65 -4.24
N LEU A 978 19.57 7.95 -4.03
CA LEU A 978 20.67 8.68 -4.67
C LEU A 978 22.05 8.14 -4.25
N GLU A 979 22.30 8.03 -2.95
CA GLU A 979 23.57 7.49 -2.40
C GLU A 979 23.82 6.06 -2.89
N LEU A 980 22.77 5.24 -2.98
CA LEU A 980 22.85 3.86 -3.44
C LEU A 980 23.14 3.75 -4.95
N ASN A 981 22.60 4.66 -5.78
CA ASN A 981 22.97 4.75 -7.19
C ASN A 981 24.43 5.21 -7.37
N ILE A 982 24.92 6.15 -6.55
CA ILE A 982 26.34 6.54 -6.54
C ILE A 982 27.23 5.35 -6.11
N ALA A 983 26.81 4.59 -5.10
CA ALA A 983 27.53 3.40 -4.64
C ALA A 983 27.66 2.35 -5.74
N ALA A 984 26.58 2.07 -6.48
CA ALA A 984 26.59 1.16 -7.62
C ALA A 984 27.54 1.64 -8.73
N ALA A 985 27.45 2.91 -9.13
CA ALA A 985 28.32 3.50 -10.15
C ALA A 985 29.81 3.43 -9.75
N LEU A 986 30.13 3.76 -8.49
CA LEU A 986 31.48 3.64 -7.93
C LEU A 986 31.98 2.20 -7.94
N ALA A 987 31.15 1.25 -7.50
CA ALA A 987 31.53 -0.17 -7.44
C ALA A 987 31.78 -0.73 -8.84
N ARG A 988 30.96 -0.33 -9.83
CA ARG A 988 31.17 -0.64 -11.25
C ARG A 988 32.45 -0.06 -11.80
N CYS A 989 32.82 1.16 -11.44
CA CYS A 989 34.11 1.76 -11.79
C CYS A 989 35.30 1.14 -11.03
N GLY A 990 35.04 0.21 -10.11
CA GLY A 990 36.06 -0.52 -9.36
C GLY A 990 36.45 0.10 -8.01
N SER A 991 35.74 1.11 -7.51
CA SER A 991 36.06 1.78 -6.23
C SER A 991 35.71 0.94 -5.01
N LYS A 992 36.64 0.85 -4.06
CA LYS A 992 36.39 0.29 -2.72
C LYS A 992 35.24 0.97 -2.00
N THR A 993 35.13 2.29 -2.10
CA THR A 993 34.08 3.09 -1.46
C THR A 993 32.69 2.65 -1.93
N GLY A 994 32.54 2.33 -3.22
CA GLY A 994 31.29 1.79 -3.78
C GLY A 994 30.91 0.45 -3.17
N TYR A 995 31.83 -0.51 -3.13
CA TYR A 995 31.58 -1.81 -2.49
C TYR A 995 31.25 -1.67 -1.00
N ASP A 996 31.98 -0.84 -0.26
CA ASP A 996 31.73 -0.63 1.17
C ASP A 996 30.34 -0.02 1.42
N LEU A 997 29.88 0.91 0.57
CA LEU A 997 28.54 1.49 0.66
C LEU A 997 27.46 0.47 0.29
N LEU A 998 27.63 -0.32 -0.78
CA LEU A 998 26.68 -1.39 -1.10
C LEU A 998 26.55 -2.37 0.07
N VAL A 999 27.66 -2.77 0.70
CA VAL A 999 27.62 -3.63 1.89
C VAL A 999 26.88 -2.95 3.05
N LYS A 1000 27.07 -1.65 3.25
CA LYS A 1000 26.36 -0.87 4.28
C LYS A 1000 24.85 -0.86 4.07
N TYR A 1001 24.38 -0.78 2.83
CA TYR A 1001 22.95 -0.77 2.51
C TYR A 1001 22.25 -2.13 2.70
N LEU A 1002 22.99 -3.22 2.95
CA LEU A 1002 22.41 -4.50 3.37
C LEU A 1002 21.74 -4.44 4.74
N ASP A 1003 22.12 -3.47 5.57
CA ASP A 1003 21.53 -3.21 6.89
C ASP A 1003 20.45 -2.11 6.82
N ASP A 1004 20.09 -1.60 5.64
CA ASP A 1004 19.04 -0.57 5.51
C ASP A 1004 17.64 -1.11 5.87
N VAL A 1005 16.74 -0.24 6.33
CA VAL A 1005 15.37 -0.63 6.66
C VAL A 1005 14.58 -1.08 5.43
N HIS A 1006 14.78 -0.48 4.25
CA HIS A 1006 13.98 -0.75 3.05
C HIS A 1006 14.40 -2.06 2.37
N TYR A 1007 13.44 -2.96 2.14
CA TYR A 1007 13.70 -4.21 1.42
C TYR A 1007 14.27 -3.98 0.02
N ASN A 1008 13.74 -3.00 -0.73
CA ASN A 1008 14.20 -2.71 -2.09
C ASN A 1008 15.67 -2.31 -2.14
N PHE A 1009 16.15 -1.49 -1.19
CA PHE A 1009 17.55 -1.07 -1.12
C PHE A 1009 18.48 -2.24 -0.77
N LYS A 1010 18.11 -3.06 0.22
CA LYS A 1010 18.84 -4.28 0.58
C LYS A 1010 18.96 -5.23 -0.60
N ASN A 1011 17.85 -5.46 -1.30
CA ASN A 1011 17.80 -6.38 -2.44
C ASN A 1011 18.63 -5.86 -3.62
N PHE A 1012 18.55 -4.56 -3.94
CA PHE A 1012 19.38 -3.97 -4.98
C PHE A 1012 20.87 -4.07 -4.63
N ALA A 1013 21.26 -3.71 -3.39
CA ALA A 1013 22.65 -3.79 -2.95
C ALA A 1013 23.21 -5.22 -3.01
N ALA A 1014 22.45 -6.22 -2.53
CA ALA A 1014 22.84 -7.63 -2.59
C ALA A 1014 22.98 -8.14 -4.02
N SER A 1015 22.02 -7.78 -4.90
CA SER A 1015 22.05 -8.14 -6.32
C SER A 1015 23.25 -7.54 -7.04
N GLU A 1016 23.58 -6.28 -6.74
CA GLU A 1016 24.70 -5.58 -7.35
C GLU A 1016 26.05 -6.18 -6.90
N LEU A 1017 26.21 -6.42 -5.59
CA LEU A 1017 27.39 -7.10 -5.05
C LEU A 1017 27.57 -8.49 -5.67
N LYS A 1018 26.48 -9.26 -5.80
CA LYS A 1018 26.49 -10.57 -6.46
C LYS A 1018 26.92 -10.47 -7.91
N THR A 1019 26.38 -9.50 -8.65
CA THR A 1019 26.70 -9.29 -10.05
C THR A 1019 28.17 -8.94 -10.25
N LEU A 1020 28.72 -8.07 -9.39
CA LEU A 1020 30.09 -7.58 -9.48
C LEU A 1020 31.13 -8.61 -9.02
N THR A 1021 30.84 -9.39 -7.98
CA THR A 1021 31.79 -10.33 -7.36
C THR A 1021 31.63 -11.78 -7.81
N LYS A 1022 30.48 -12.12 -8.43
CA LYS A 1022 30.04 -13.50 -8.73
C LYS A 1022 29.90 -14.41 -7.49
N SER A 1023 29.90 -13.82 -6.29
CA SER A 1023 29.64 -14.50 -5.02
C SER A 1023 28.25 -14.17 -4.50
N ASP A 1024 27.66 -14.97 -3.64
CA ASP A 1024 26.34 -14.68 -3.05
C ASP A 1024 26.34 -15.00 -1.55
N TYR A 1025 26.13 -13.96 -0.75
CA TYR A 1025 25.99 -14.06 0.71
C TYR A 1025 24.63 -13.52 1.19
N GLY A 1026 23.67 -13.31 0.28
CA GLY A 1026 22.37 -12.71 0.57
C GLY A 1026 22.51 -11.37 1.29
N PHE A 1027 21.76 -11.19 2.37
CA PHE A 1027 21.77 -9.97 3.20
C PHE A 1027 22.82 -9.98 4.32
N ASN A 1028 23.77 -10.93 4.35
CA ASN A 1028 24.75 -11.02 5.42
C ASN A 1028 25.89 -10.00 5.23
N ALA A 1029 25.73 -8.80 5.77
CA ALA A 1029 26.69 -7.71 5.68
C ALA A 1029 28.09 -8.10 6.19
N ALA A 1030 28.20 -8.90 7.25
CA ALA A 1030 29.48 -9.33 7.81
C ALA A 1030 30.24 -10.28 6.87
N ALA A 1031 29.54 -11.22 6.23
CA ALA A 1031 30.11 -12.12 5.23
C ALA A 1031 30.58 -11.34 4.00
N TRP A 1032 29.75 -10.41 3.52
CA TRP A 1032 30.13 -9.51 2.44
C TRP A 1032 31.35 -8.67 2.77
N LYS A 1033 31.40 -8.03 3.94
CA LYS A 1033 32.54 -7.23 4.40
C LYS A 1033 33.84 -8.04 4.43
N LYS A 1034 33.78 -9.30 4.88
CA LYS A 1034 34.94 -10.21 4.86
C LYS A 1034 35.37 -10.58 3.45
N HIS A 1035 34.42 -10.72 2.52
CA HIS A 1035 34.72 -11.00 1.12
C HIS A 1035 35.33 -9.78 0.42
N THR A 1036 34.68 -8.61 0.49
CA THR A 1036 35.12 -7.39 -0.19
C THR A 1036 36.45 -6.87 0.36
N ALA A 1037 36.77 -7.10 1.63
CA ALA A 1037 38.07 -6.76 2.20
C ALA A 1037 39.27 -7.53 1.59
N LYS A 1038 39.02 -8.65 0.90
CA LYS A 1038 40.06 -9.45 0.23
C LYS A 1038 40.30 -9.05 -1.22
N LEU A 1039 39.46 -8.20 -1.78
CA LEU A 1039 39.58 -7.72 -3.15
C LEU A 1039 40.68 -6.65 -3.24
N SER A 1040 41.35 -6.59 -4.39
CA SER A 1040 42.30 -5.50 -4.72
C SER A 1040 41.56 -4.35 -5.40
N TYR A 1041 41.90 -3.11 -5.07
CA TYR A 1041 41.23 -1.93 -5.64
C TYR A 1041 42.23 -1.01 -6.36
N PRO A 1042 41.86 -0.35 -7.47
CA PRO A 1042 40.56 -0.47 -8.14
C PRO A 1042 40.35 -1.85 -8.77
N GLN A 1043 39.14 -2.39 -8.63
CA GLN A 1043 38.74 -3.59 -9.38
C GLN A 1043 38.58 -3.23 -10.88
N PRO A 1044 38.68 -4.21 -11.80
CA PRO A 1044 38.34 -3.97 -13.20
C PRO A 1044 36.92 -3.41 -13.35
N GLY A 1045 36.77 -2.40 -14.20
CA GLY A 1045 35.48 -1.79 -14.48
C GLY A 1045 34.47 -2.80 -15.05
N GLN A 1046 33.22 -2.76 -14.58
CA GLN A 1046 32.14 -3.64 -15.03
C GLN A 1046 30.92 -2.83 -15.46
N SER A 1047 30.86 -2.50 -16.75
CA SER A 1047 29.72 -1.83 -17.36
C SER A 1047 28.45 -2.69 -17.37
N LEU A 1048 27.31 -2.03 -17.15
CA LEU A 1048 26.00 -2.55 -17.51
C LEU A 1048 25.87 -2.65 -19.02
N LYS A 1049 25.23 -3.73 -19.48
CA LYS A 1049 24.74 -3.78 -20.85
C LYS A 1049 23.53 -2.86 -20.99
N ALA A 1050 23.44 -2.16 -22.12
CA ALA A 1050 22.27 -1.38 -22.44
C ALA A 1050 21.08 -2.33 -22.68
N GLU A 1051 20.13 -2.33 -21.75
CA GLU A 1051 18.83 -2.97 -21.93
C GLU A 1051 17.79 -1.84 -21.91
N ILE A 1052 17.30 -1.44 -23.09
CA ILE A 1052 16.19 -0.50 -23.18
C ILE A 1052 14.95 -1.26 -22.74
N GLU A 1053 14.25 -0.77 -21.71
CA GLU A 1053 12.90 -1.23 -21.43
C GLU A 1053 12.03 -0.87 -22.66
N VAL A 1054 11.70 -1.89 -23.46
CA VAL A 1054 10.82 -1.76 -24.64
C VAL A 1054 9.38 -1.61 -24.19
#